data_AF-U1GUZ8-F1
#
_entry.id   AF-U1GUZ8-F1
#
_cell.length_a   1.000
_cell.length_b   1.000
_cell.length_c   1.000
_cell.angle_alpha   90.00
_cell.angle_beta   90.00
_cell.angle_gamma   90.00
#
_symmetry.space_group_name_H-M   'P 1'
#
loop_
_entity.id
_entity.type
_entity.pdbx_description
1 polymer ?
#
loop_
_entity_poly.entity_id
_entity_poly.type
_entity_poly.pdbx_seq_one_letter_code
_entity_poly.pdbx_strand_id
1 'polypeptide(L)'
;MADREPAYDPWPAGGSAEDRHQAKMDRINKDMDAAKAAMNDNIRLANTRGENLDTLRDKTDHLQNQSQSFRKGANRVRKQMWWKDMKMRICIIVGIIILLIVIIVPSERDQIGQAYRYNCSCRMSVSSMIAVRPASQAASQAVRCLVRSCASPALRQTCKLSQRSSLLYLAHRDYSSPSEHHLSTRSTVVQLLSNIGSKREVQQYLSHFSSVSSQQFAVIKVGGAIITEHLQTLSSALAFLNHVGLYPVVVHGAGPQLNKLLEDSGVKPQFEDGIRITDPKTLGVARALFLEENLKLVEELERLGVRARPITSGVFSADYLDKEKYNLVGKINKVDNRPIEAAIQAGCLPILTSMAETSAGQVLNVNADVAAGELARSIQPLKIVYLSEKGGLFNGDTKEKISAINLDEEYDHLMTQWWVRHGTRLKIKEMKELLTDLPRSSSVAIIHPADLQKELFTDTGAGTLIRRGNKVHVNTSLSEFEDLEKLKEVLVRDREGLDSKAVVDRYLKSLEDRDFRAYFDEPMEALAIVLPPQQNASIAHLATFTITKAGWLTNVADNVFASIKKDYPMLMWTVKEDDENLTWFFDKADGSLSKSGEVLFWYGIEKSDDVKELMLEFTKHGRKMFGDINLESRLHRAFRTVSNVMASATNVQQARAYSSAASPLHSYRLIRRQLAQTSPGRSYATTTNPNPPLGDKNNSNSRPAKVALIGARGYTGQALIDLLNHHPNMDLQHVSSRELAGQKLKGYEKKEITYENLSAEDVRRMAEDGQIDCWVMALPNGVCKPFVDAINSGSKNSLVIDLSADYRFDSEWTYGLPELIDRSRIAKATRISNPGCYATAAQLGIAPLIPYLGGQPTVFGVSGYSGAGTRPSPKNDVQNLTNNIIPYSLTDHIHEKEISAQLQEDIAFVPHVAVWFQGIHHTISIPLKDEMSSRDIRTLYQDRYAGEKLVRIIGEPPLVKNIAGRHGIEIGGFAVHSSGKRVVICATIDNLLKGAATQCLQNMNLALGYSEYEGIPLER
;
A
#
# COMPACT_ATOMS: atom_id res chain seq x y z
N MET A 1 6.47 76.20 11.60
CA MET A 1 6.22 75.46 12.86
C MET A 1 5.24 74.36 12.47
N ALA A 2 5.63 73.15 12.08
CA ALA A 2 6.60 72.19 12.62
C ALA A 2 6.15 71.62 13.97
N ASP A 3 5.47 70.46 13.92
CA ASP A 3 5.40 69.48 14.99
C ASP A 3 5.85 68.13 14.44
N ARG A 4 6.83 67.53 15.12
CA ARG A 4 7.56 66.30 14.75
C ARG A 4 6.91 65.08 15.40
N GLU A 5 6.79 64.00 14.63
CA GLU A 5 6.49 62.64 15.11
C GLU A 5 7.67 62.06 15.94
N PRO A 6 7.41 61.19 16.94
CA PRO A 6 8.47 60.47 17.63
C PRO A 6 8.89 59.21 16.83
N ALA A 7 10.19 58.93 16.86
CA ALA A 7 10.81 57.80 16.17
C ALA A 7 10.50 56.44 16.83
N TYR A 8 10.33 55.42 15.99
CA TYR A 8 10.15 54.01 16.33
C TYR A 8 11.48 53.37 16.78
N ASP A 9 11.53 52.86 18.01
CA ASP A 9 12.66 52.13 18.60
C ASP A 9 12.45 50.60 18.46
N PRO A 10 13.33 49.83 17.79
CA PRO A 10 13.14 48.41 17.56
C PRO A 10 13.56 47.48 18.72
N TRP A 11 14.00 47.98 19.87
CA TRP A 11 14.57 47.13 20.93
C TRP A 11 13.87 47.32 22.29
N PRO A 12 13.04 46.36 22.74
CA PRO A 12 12.62 46.38 24.14
C PRO A 12 13.77 45.89 25.02
N ALA A 13 14.01 46.65 26.09
CA ALA A 13 15.02 46.38 27.09
C ALA A 13 14.73 45.11 27.91
N GLY A 14 15.79 44.38 28.27
CA GLY A 14 15.90 43.65 29.53
C GLY A 14 15.31 42.23 29.60
N GLY A 15 15.89 41.28 28.85
CA GLY A 15 15.73 39.84 29.13
C GLY A 15 17.07 39.13 28.98
N SER A 16 17.44 38.32 29.98
CA SER A 16 18.74 37.64 30.05
C SER A 16 18.93 36.68 28.86
N ALA A 17 20.18 36.34 28.52
CA ALA A 17 20.48 35.43 27.40
C ALA A 17 19.88 34.02 27.63
N GLU A 18 19.68 33.63 28.88
CA GLU A 18 19.05 32.37 29.28
C GLU A 18 17.55 32.36 28.96
N ASP A 19 16.82 33.46 29.22
CA ASP A 19 15.39 33.56 28.92
C ASP A 19 15.09 33.45 27.42
N ARG A 20 15.96 34.03 26.58
CA ARG A 20 15.86 33.92 25.12
C ARG A 20 16.17 32.50 24.62
N HIS A 21 17.05 31.78 25.29
CA HIS A 21 17.36 30.41 24.93
C HIS A 21 16.23 29.45 25.34
N GLN A 22 15.65 29.68 26.52
CA GLN A 22 14.51 28.93 27.05
C GLN A 22 13.26 29.12 26.18
N ALA A 23 12.91 30.35 25.83
CA ALA A 23 11.76 30.65 24.96
C ALA A 23 11.91 30.05 23.54
N LYS A 24 13.15 29.90 23.06
CA LYS A 24 13.46 29.25 21.78
C LYS A 24 13.34 27.73 21.88
N MET A 25 13.78 27.13 22.99
CA MET A 25 13.59 25.70 23.29
C MET A 25 12.12 25.35 23.47
N ASP A 26 11.34 26.18 24.14
CA ASP A 26 9.91 25.98 24.34
C ASP A 26 9.12 26.05 23.03
N ARG A 27 9.49 26.97 22.11
CA ARG A 27 8.93 26.99 20.75
C ARG A 27 9.26 25.73 19.97
N ILE A 28 10.51 25.25 20.03
CA ILE A 28 10.93 24.04 19.31
C ILE A 28 10.21 22.80 19.86
N ASN A 29 10.05 22.69 21.17
CA ASN A 29 9.29 21.60 21.78
C ASN A 29 7.81 21.65 21.37
N LYS A 30 7.20 22.85 21.33
CA LYS A 30 5.81 23.03 20.91
C LYS A 30 5.60 22.68 19.44
N ASP A 31 6.54 23.02 18.57
CA ASP A 31 6.50 22.66 17.15
C ASP A 31 6.71 21.14 16.95
N MET A 32 7.57 20.51 17.78
CA MET A 32 7.77 19.06 17.77
C MET A 32 6.53 18.30 18.25
N ASP A 33 5.83 18.80 19.26
CA ASP A 33 4.58 18.20 19.74
C ASP A 33 3.42 18.38 18.75
N ALA A 34 3.36 19.53 18.05
CA ALA A 34 2.42 19.74 16.95
C ALA A 34 2.69 18.80 15.76
N ALA A 35 3.97 18.56 15.43
CA ALA A 35 4.36 17.60 14.40
C ALA A 35 3.99 16.15 14.80
N LYS A 36 4.18 15.77 16.06
CA LYS A 36 3.74 14.46 16.60
C LYS A 36 2.22 14.29 16.53
N ALA A 37 1.45 15.32 16.87
CA ALA A 37 0.00 15.29 16.79
C ALA A 37 -0.48 15.10 15.33
N ALA A 38 0.07 15.87 14.39
CA ALA A 38 -0.24 15.73 12.98
C ALA A 38 0.15 14.36 12.41
N MET A 39 1.26 13.78 12.88
CA MET A 39 1.70 12.44 12.49
C MET A 39 0.75 11.36 13.03
N ASN A 40 0.29 11.47 14.28
CA ASN A 40 -0.70 10.56 14.86
C ASN A 40 -2.06 10.61 14.13
N ASP A 41 -2.50 11.79 13.70
CA ASP A 41 -3.74 11.93 12.92
C ASP A 41 -3.61 11.34 11.51
N ASN A 42 -2.47 11.54 10.85
CA ASN A 42 -2.17 10.91 9.56
C ASN A 42 -2.06 9.38 9.67
N ILE A 43 -1.54 8.87 10.78
CA ILE A 43 -1.46 7.44 11.08
C ILE A 43 -2.87 6.85 11.33
N ARG A 44 -3.73 7.56 12.05
CA ARG A 44 -5.15 7.15 12.20
C ARG A 44 -5.85 7.06 10.86
N LEU A 45 -5.68 8.05 9.99
CA LEU A 45 -6.20 8.06 8.63
C LEU A 45 -5.62 6.93 7.75
N ALA A 46 -4.36 6.55 7.97
CA ALA A 46 -3.75 5.40 7.31
C ALA A 46 -4.34 4.06 7.80
N ASN A 47 -4.65 3.92 9.09
CA ASN A 47 -5.33 2.75 9.64
C ASN A 47 -6.74 2.56 9.05
N THR A 48 -7.52 3.63 8.92
CA THR A 48 -8.86 3.58 8.30
C THR A 48 -8.79 3.22 6.81
N ARG A 49 -7.67 3.53 6.13
CA ARG A 49 -7.41 3.11 4.74
C ARG A 49 -6.90 1.66 4.65
N GLY A 50 -6.19 1.18 5.66
CA GLY A 50 -5.77 -0.22 5.79
C GLY A 50 -6.95 -1.19 5.89
N GLU A 51 -7.98 -0.83 6.67
CA GLU A 51 -9.21 -1.62 6.81
C GLU A 51 -9.98 -1.79 5.48
N ASN A 52 -9.92 -0.79 4.60
CA ASN A 52 -10.50 -0.88 3.25
C ASN A 52 -9.62 -1.68 2.28
N LEU A 53 -8.30 -1.74 2.51
CA LEU A 53 -7.36 -2.52 1.70
C LEU A 53 -7.41 -4.02 2.04
N ASP A 54 -7.59 -4.38 3.32
CA ASP A 54 -7.74 -5.79 3.74
C ASP A 54 -9.03 -6.39 3.17
N THR A 55 -10.15 -5.65 3.20
CA THR A 55 -11.43 -6.11 2.62
C THR A 55 -11.39 -6.27 1.09
N LEU A 56 -10.53 -5.52 0.39
CA LEU A 56 -10.29 -5.66 -1.05
C LEU A 56 -9.31 -6.79 -1.38
N ARG A 57 -8.31 -7.00 -0.52
CA ARG A 57 -7.36 -8.09 -0.63
C ARG A 57 -8.01 -9.43 -0.30
N ASP A 58 -8.87 -9.50 0.71
CA ASP A 58 -9.67 -10.69 1.04
C ASP A 58 -10.53 -11.13 -0.14
N LYS A 59 -11.16 -10.19 -0.86
CA LYS A 59 -11.93 -10.52 -2.08
C LYS A 59 -11.05 -10.99 -3.24
N THR A 60 -9.82 -10.49 -3.33
CA THR A 60 -8.86 -10.84 -4.39
C THR A 60 -8.16 -12.18 -4.10
N ASP A 61 -7.79 -12.43 -2.85
CA ASP A 61 -7.23 -13.68 -2.36
C ASP A 61 -8.30 -14.80 -2.34
N HIS A 62 -9.57 -14.48 -2.09
CA HIS A 62 -10.69 -15.40 -2.27
C HIS A 62 -10.88 -15.80 -3.75
N LEU A 63 -10.69 -14.88 -4.71
CA LEU A 63 -10.69 -15.18 -6.15
C LEU A 63 -9.45 -15.95 -6.59
N GLN A 64 -8.28 -15.64 -6.03
CA GLN A 64 -7.02 -16.32 -6.33
C GLN A 64 -6.98 -17.74 -5.75
N ASN A 65 -7.52 -17.95 -4.54
CA ASN A 65 -7.66 -19.26 -3.91
C ASN A 65 -8.74 -20.11 -4.61
N GLN A 66 -9.84 -19.52 -5.08
CA GLN A 66 -10.79 -20.22 -5.95
C GLN A 66 -10.14 -20.62 -7.29
N SER A 67 -9.34 -19.75 -7.89
CA SER A 67 -8.60 -20.05 -9.13
C SER A 67 -7.54 -21.14 -8.95
N GLN A 68 -6.80 -21.13 -7.84
CA GLN A 68 -5.82 -22.17 -7.52
C GLN A 68 -6.46 -23.50 -7.14
N SER A 69 -7.58 -23.48 -6.40
CA SER A 69 -8.40 -24.66 -6.09
C SER A 69 -9.01 -25.26 -7.36
N PHE A 70 -9.49 -24.42 -8.28
CA PHE A 70 -9.94 -24.83 -9.61
C PHE A 70 -8.80 -25.43 -10.44
N ARG A 71 -7.58 -24.87 -10.38
CA ARG A 71 -6.39 -25.40 -11.08
C ARG A 71 -5.91 -26.73 -10.49
N LYS A 72 -5.96 -26.89 -9.17
CA LYS A 72 -5.66 -28.16 -8.48
C LYS A 72 -6.73 -29.23 -8.80
N GLY A 73 -8.01 -28.85 -8.80
CA GLY A 73 -9.13 -29.70 -9.22
C GLY A 73 -9.02 -30.13 -10.69
N ALA A 74 -8.72 -29.20 -11.60
CA ALA A 74 -8.51 -29.47 -13.02
C ALA A 74 -7.32 -30.40 -13.27
N ASN A 75 -6.21 -30.25 -12.54
CA ASN A 75 -5.07 -31.17 -12.64
C ASN A 75 -5.39 -32.57 -12.10
N ARG A 76 -6.23 -32.69 -11.06
CA ARG A 76 -6.71 -33.97 -10.53
C ARG A 76 -7.65 -34.68 -11.51
N VAL A 77 -8.58 -33.94 -12.12
CA VAL A 77 -9.47 -34.45 -13.19
C VAL A 77 -8.65 -34.83 -14.43
N ARG A 78 -7.66 -34.03 -14.82
CA ARG A 78 -6.76 -34.33 -15.95
C ARG A 78 -5.95 -35.59 -15.72
N LYS A 79 -5.43 -35.81 -14.50
CA LYS A 79 -4.78 -37.08 -14.13
C LYS A 79 -5.74 -38.27 -14.15
N GLN A 80 -6.98 -38.11 -13.66
CA GLN A 80 -7.99 -39.17 -13.73
C GLN A 80 -8.41 -39.50 -15.18
N MET A 81 -8.59 -38.48 -16.02
CA MET A 81 -8.89 -38.67 -17.44
C MET A 81 -7.70 -39.31 -18.18
N TRP A 82 -6.47 -38.93 -17.87
CA TRP A 82 -5.27 -39.55 -18.43
C TRP A 82 -5.14 -41.04 -18.04
N TRP A 83 -5.43 -41.40 -16.79
CA TRP A 83 -5.46 -42.81 -16.37
C TRP A 83 -6.60 -43.60 -17.01
N LYS A 84 -7.78 -43.00 -17.22
CA LYS A 84 -8.87 -43.61 -17.99
C LYS A 84 -8.49 -43.82 -19.45
N ASP A 85 -7.87 -42.83 -20.08
CA ASP A 85 -7.44 -42.89 -21.48
C ASP A 85 -6.33 -43.92 -21.67
N MET A 86 -5.39 -44.01 -20.73
CA MET A 86 -4.33 -45.03 -20.73
C MET A 86 -4.89 -46.45 -20.55
N LYS A 87 -5.87 -46.65 -19.64
CA LYS A 87 -6.56 -47.95 -19.50
C LYS A 87 -7.29 -48.34 -20.77
N MET A 88 -7.98 -47.41 -21.42
CA MET A 88 -8.70 -47.66 -22.67
C MET A 88 -7.74 -48.01 -23.82
N ARG A 89 -6.60 -47.32 -23.92
CA ARG A 89 -5.53 -47.66 -24.88
C ARG A 89 -4.92 -49.04 -24.63
N ILE A 90 -4.70 -49.43 -23.37
CA ILE A 90 -4.21 -50.78 -23.02
C ILE A 90 -5.24 -51.84 -23.44
N CYS A 91 -6.54 -51.62 -23.20
CA CYS A 91 -7.59 -52.54 -23.66
C CYS A 91 -7.63 -52.67 -25.19
N ILE A 92 -7.43 -51.56 -25.93
CA ILE A 92 -7.35 -51.60 -27.40
C ILE A 92 -6.13 -52.39 -27.87
N ILE A 93 -4.96 -52.18 -27.25
CA ILE A 93 -3.73 -52.92 -27.61
C ILE A 93 -3.91 -54.41 -27.35
N VAL A 94 -4.48 -54.79 -26.20
CA VAL A 94 -4.79 -56.20 -25.89
C VAL A 94 -5.80 -56.78 -26.88
N GLY A 95 -6.83 -56.00 -27.26
CA GLY A 95 -7.81 -56.40 -28.28
C GLY A 95 -7.18 -56.62 -29.66
N ILE A 96 -6.26 -55.75 -30.08
CA ILE A 96 -5.52 -55.89 -31.34
C ILE A 96 -4.61 -57.12 -31.31
N ILE A 97 -3.95 -57.41 -30.18
CA ILE A 97 -3.11 -58.60 -30.02
C ILE A 97 -3.97 -59.88 -30.13
N ILE A 98 -5.14 -59.92 -29.47
CA ILE A 98 -6.06 -61.05 -29.56
C ILE A 98 -6.57 -61.20 -31.01
N LEU A 99 -6.92 -60.10 -31.67
CA LEU A 99 -7.36 -60.10 -33.07
C LEU A 99 -6.25 -60.64 -33.99
N LEU A 100 -5.00 -60.20 -33.80
CA LEU A 100 -3.84 -60.69 -34.56
C LEU A 100 -3.61 -62.18 -34.32
N ILE A 101 -3.75 -62.67 -33.08
CA ILE A 101 -3.66 -64.11 -32.80
C ILE A 101 -4.78 -64.87 -33.52
N VAL A 102 -6.02 -64.36 -33.51
CA VAL A 102 -7.16 -64.97 -34.21
C VAL A 102 -7.00 -64.94 -35.73
N ILE A 103 -6.27 -63.97 -36.29
CA ILE A 103 -6.01 -63.87 -37.75
C ILE A 103 -4.80 -64.71 -38.16
N ILE A 104 -3.76 -64.80 -37.33
CA ILE A 104 -2.53 -65.51 -37.65
C ILE A 104 -2.71 -67.03 -37.47
N VAL A 105 -3.45 -67.46 -36.45
CA VAL A 105 -3.61 -68.90 -36.13
C VAL A 105 -4.36 -69.71 -37.21
N PRO A 106 -5.30 -69.16 -38.02
CA PRO A 106 -5.87 -69.89 -39.14
C PRO A 106 -5.04 -69.84 -40.43
N SER A 107 -4.01 -68.99 -40.53
CA SER A 107 -3.33 -68.69 -41.81
C SER A 107 -2.19 -69.65 -42.19
N GLU A 108 -1.89 -70.68 -41.39
CA GLU A 108 -0.92 -71.73 -41.76
C GLU A 108 -1.52 -72.89 -42.58
N ARG A 109 -2.79 -72.79 -42.97
CA ARG A 109 -3.42 -73.70 -43.93
C ARG A 109 -4.05 -72.91 -45.07
N ASP A 110 -3.24 -72.36 -45.95
CA ASP A 110 -3.49 -72.46 -47.40
C ASP A 110 -2.41 -71.76 -48.24
N GLN A 111 -1.84 -72.54 -49.18
CA GLN A 111 -1.22 -72.13 -50.45
C GLN A 111 0.14 -71.40 -50.30
N ILE A 112 1.31 -72.03 -50.52
CA ILE A 112 1.78 -72.83 -51.67
C ILE A 112 1.24 -72.32 -53.01
N GLY A 113 2.05 -71.53 -53.73
CA GLY A 113 1.98 -71.48 -55.20
C GLY A 113 2.22 -70.12 -55.86
N GLN A 114 3.38 -70.02 -56.55
CA GLN A 114 3.62 -69.27 -57.80
C GLN A 114 3.65 -67.73 -57.69
N ALA A 115 4.77 -67.01 -57.82
CA ALA A 115 5.83 -67.00 -58.84
C ALA A 115 5.33 -66.76 -60.29
N TYR A 116 5.87 -65.70 -60.89
CA TYR A 116 5.87 -65.28 -62.30
C TYR A 116 4.70 -64.42 -62.82
N ARG A 117 4.98 -63.15 -63.15
CA ARG A 117 5.27 -62.76 -64.55
C ARG A 117 5.83 -61.34 -64.72
N TYR A 118 6.60 -61.23 -65.79
CA TYR A 118 7.55 -60.21 -66.23
C TYR A 118 6.91 -59.00 -66.95
N ASN A 119 7.62 -57.87 -66.88
CA ASN A 119 7.92 -56.86 -67.92
C ASN A 119 6.83 -56.17 -68.79
N CYS A 120 6.89 -54.83 -68.72
CA CYS A 120 7.12 -53.88 -69.83
C CYS A 120 5.98 -53.48 -70.80
N SER A 121 5.58 -52.19 -70.75
CA SER A 121 5.27 -51.24 -71.86
C SER A 121 4.52 -50.03 -71.25
N CYS A 122 5.01 -48.78 -71.28
CA CYS A 122 5.31 -47.79 -72.34
C CYS A 122 4.13 -46.93 -72.86
N ARG A 123 4.30 -45.60 -72.67
CA ARG A 123 3.92 -44.43 -73.52
C ARG A 123 2.49 -43.85 -73.50
N MET A 124 2.33 -42.56 -73.12
CA MET A 124 2.38 -41.30 -73.93
C MET A 124 1.97 -40.08 -73.06
N SER A 125 2.82 -39.03 -72.89
CA SER A 125 2.84 -37.67 -73.53
C SER A 125 1.86 -36.63 -72.89
N VAL A 126 2.12 -35.32 -72.65
CA VAL A 126 2.92 -34.24 -73.30
C VAL A 126 3.17 -33.02 -72.32
N SER A 127 4.28 -32.27 -72.52
CA SER A 127 4.53 -30.80 -72.29
C SER A 127 4.45 -30.12 -70.90
N SER A 128 5.11 -28.98 -70.55
CA SER A 128 6.21 -28.14 -71.09
C SER A 128 6.63 -27.05 -70.05
N MET A 129 7.94 -26.73 -70.02
CA MET A 129 8.74 -25.56 -69.58
C MET A 129 8.22 -24.48 -68.58
N ILE A 130 9.07 -24.03 -67.63
CA ILE A 130 10.06 -22.91 -67.73
C ILE A 130 10.96 -22.89 -66.47
N ALA A 131 12.22 -22.51 -66.66
CA ALA A 131 13.31 -22.48 -65.66
C ALA A 131 13.81 -21.04 -65.40
N VAL A 132 14.59 -20.84 -64.32
CA VAL A 132 16.00 -20.34 -64.30
C VAL A 132 16.40 -19.82 -62.90
N ARG A 133 17.62 -20.20 -62.48
CA ARG A 133 18.38 -19.81 -61.26
C ARG A 133 19.07 -18.43 -61.43
N PRO A 134 19.61 -17.79 -60.36
CA PRO A 134 21.04 -17.93 -60.07
C PRO A 134 21.39 -17.88 -58.55
N ALA A 135 22.63 -17.55 -58.20
CA ALA A 135 23.43 -18.02 -57.06
C ALA A 135 23.59 -17.08 -55.84
N SER A 136 24.11 -17.67 -54.73
CA SER A 136 25.18 -17.24 -53.79
C SER A 136 25.09 -16.05 -52.80
N GLN A 137 25.65 -16.31 -51.60
CA GLN A 137 26.36 -15.46 -50.59
C GLN A 137 25.51 -14.57 -49.62
N ALA A 138 25.52 -14.86 -48.30
CA ALA A 138 26.43 -14.41 -47.20
C ALA A 138 25.97 -13.05 -46.57
N ALA A 139 25.94 -12.79 -45.26
CA ALA A 139 26.91 -13.14 -44.22
C ALA A 139 26.34 -13.17 -42.76
N SER A 140 27.09 -13.90 -41.95
CA SER A 140 27.16 -14.08 -40.48
C SER A 140 27.76 -12.83 -39.77
N GLN A 141 27.90 -12.68 -38.43
CA GLN A 141 28.19 -13.63 -37.35
C GLN A 141 28.18 -12.92 -35.97
N ALA A 142 28.10 -13.71 -34.91
CA ALA A 142 28.31 -13.33 -33.51
C ALA A 142 29.64 -13.90 -32.97
N VAL A 143 30.32 -13.09 -32.12
CA VAL A 143 31.00 -13.45 -30.86
C VAL A 143 32.36 -14.22 -30.85
N ARG A 144 33.26 -13.67 -29.99
CA ARG A 144 34.31 -14.24 -29.08
C ARG A 144 35.81 -14.09 -29.40
N CYS A 145 36.43 -13.24 -28.57
CA CYS A 145 37.57 -13.44 -27.64
C CYS A 145 38.95 -14.00 -28.08
N LEU A 146 39.96 -13.21 -27.64
CA LEU A 146 41.18 -13.54 -26.87
C LEU A 146 42.50 -13.84 -27.59
N VAL A 147 43.48 -12.93 -27.38
CA VAL A 147 44.84 -13.13 -26.79
C VAL A 147 46.05 -12.51 -27.55
N ARG A 148 46.77 -11.67 -26.77
CA ARG A 148 48.23 -11.31 -26.71
C ARG A 148 48.91 -10.40 -27.76
N SER A 149 49.24 -9.21 -27.25
CA SER A 149 50.58 -8.69 -26.88
C SER A 149 51.54 -8.06 -27.89
N CYS A 150 51.99 -6.86 -27.49
CA CYS A 150 53.32 -6.26 -27.60
C CYS A 150 53.80 -5.71 -28.96
N ALA A 151 53.89 -4.38 -29.05
CA ALA A 151 55.13 -3.65 -29.37
C ALA A 151 54.96 -2.13 -29.21
N SER A 152 55.83 -1.51 -28.41
CA SER A 152 56.23 -0.08 -28.45
C SER A 152 57.35 0.09 -29.51
N PRO A 153 58.04 1.24 -29.71
CA PRO A 153 57.88 2.59 -29.13
C PRO A 153 58.04 3.78 -30.14
N ALA A 154 57.87 5.02 -29.63
CA ALA A 154 58.87 6.12 -29.67
C ALA A 154 58.40 7.54 -30.16
N LEU A 155 58.64 8.51 -29.25
CA LEU A 155 59.14 9.90 -29.43
C LEU A 155 58.22 11.00 -30.01
N ARG A 156 57.94 12.06 -29.21
CA ARG A 156 58.79 13.26 -29.09
C ARG A 156 58.27 14.26 -28.02
N GLN A 157 59.23 14.85 -27.32
CA GLN A 157 59.14 15.94 -26.34
C GLN A 157 58.69 17.27 -26.99
N THR A 158 58.09 18.16 -26.21
CA THR A 158 58.69 19.49 -25.94
C THR A 158 58.20 20.05 -24.61
N CYS A 159 59.12 20.73 -23.93
CA CYS A 159 59.05 21.31 -22.61
C CYS A 159 58.89 22.82 -22.73
N LYS A 160 58.07 23.47 -21.89
CA LYS A 160 58.23 24.89 -21.53
C LYS A 160 57.88 25.11 -20.06
N LEU A 161 58.89 25.53 -19.32
CA LEU A 161 58.81 26.12 -17.98
C LEU A 161 58.53 27.64 -18.10
N SER A 162 57.68 28.18 -17.24
CA SER A 162 57.84 29.55 -16.74
C SER A 162 57.36 29.68 -15.30
N GLN A 163 58.00 30.61 -14.60
CA GLN A 163 58.14 30.75 -13.16
C GLN A 163 57.00 31.53 -12.47
N ARG A 164 56.91 31.29 -11.14
CA ARG A 164 56.56 32.20 -10.02
C ARG A 164 55.18 32.85 -10.01
N SER A 165 54.43 32.61 -8.92
CA SER A 165 54.38 33.54 -7.77
C SER A 165 53.39 33.06 -6.71
N SER A 166 53.87 32.96 -5.48
CA SER A 166 53.08 32.74 -4.26
C SER A 166 52.26 33.99 -3.95
N LEU A 167 50.93 33.89 -3.98
CA LEU A 167 50.03 34.87 -3.35
C LEU A 167 48.95 34.11 -2.58
N LEU A 168 48.95 34.34 -1.27
CA LEU A 168 47.92 33.95 -0.32
C LEU A 168 46.60 34.63 -0.72
N TYR A 169 45.62 33.84 -1.15
CA TYR A 169 44.22 34.25 -1.19
C TYR A 169 43.46 33.52 -0.09
N LEU A 170 43.04 34.29 0.92
CA LEU A 170 41.99 33.93 1.86
C LEU A 170 40.68 33.76 1.07
N ALA A 171 40.35 32.52 0.70
CA ALA A 171 39.02 32.19 0.22
C ALA A 171 38.12 31.93 1.44
N HIS A 172 37.24 32.88 1.75
CA HIS A 172 36.04 32.62 2.52
C HIS A 172 35.27 31.49 1.81
N ARG A 173 35.18 30.32 2.45
CA ARG A 173 34.20 29.31 2.06
C ARG A 173 32.84 29.79 2.55
N ASP A 174 31.97 30.15 1.63
CA ASP A 174 30.54 30.25 1.91
C ASP A 174 30.05 28.88 2.39
N TYR A 175 29.49 28.85 3.60
CA TYR A 175 28.72 27.71 4.07
C TYR A 175 27.49 27.58 3.17
N SER A 176 27.46 26.53 2.37
CA SER A 176 26.27 26.10 1.65
C SER A 176 25.13 25.89 2.64
N SER A 177 24.06 26.67 2.44
CA SER A 177 22.76 26.49 3.11
C SER A 177 22.20 25.09 2.82
N PRO A 178 21.57 24.42 3.80
CA PRO A 178 21.04 23.07 3.60
C PRO A 178 19.85 23.12 2.63
N SER A 179 20.02 22.53 1.46
CA SER A 179 18.94 22.31 0.48
C SER A 179 17.89 21.34 1.02
N GLU A 180 16.63 21.71 0.79
CA GLU A 180 15.37 21.08 1.22
C GLU A 180 15.30 19.53 1.08
N HIS A 181 15.03 18.84 2.18
CA HIS A 181 14.85 17.38 2.31
C HIS A 181 13.50 16.83 1.77
N HIS A 182 12.70 17.60 1.04
CA HIS A 182 11.30 17.23 0.74
C HIS A 182 11.10 16.15 -0.34
N LEU A 183 12.13 15.83 -1.14
CA LEU A 183 12.05 14.78 -2.19
C LEU A 183 12.16 13.35 -1.64
N SER A 184 12.79 13.15 -0.48
CA SER A 184 13.06 11.82 0.11
C SER A 184 11.84 11.20 0.81
N THR A 185 10.94 12.02 1.35
CA THR A 185 9.82 11.51 2.17
C THR A 185 8.81 10.70 1.35
N ARG A 186 8.55 11.08 0.08
CA ARG A 186 7.57 10.38 -0.76
C ARG A 186 8.07 9.02 -1.26
N SER A 187 9.34 8.91 -1.66
CA SER A 187 9.95 7.61 -2.00
C SER A 187 9.99 6.69 -0.79
N THR A 188 10.27 7.26 0.39
CA THR A 188 10.26 6.54 1.66
C THR A 188 8.86 6.01 1.99
N VAL A 189 7.81 6.83 1.85
CA VAL A 189 6.43 6.36 2.05
C VAL A 189 6.02 5.29 1.03
N VAL A 190 6.42 5.42 -0.24
CA VAL A 190 6.11 4.40 -1.27
C VAL A 190 6.83 3.08 -0.99
N GLN A 191 8.10 3.14 -0.61
CA GLN A 191 8.91 1.95 -0.29
C GLN A 191 8.41 1.26 0.99
N LEU A 192 7.89 2.03 1.94
CA LEU A 192 7.21 1.52 3.12
C LEU A 192 5.93 0.79 2.74
N LEU A 193 5.05 1.43 1.96
CA LEU A 193 3.79 0.82 1.54
C LEU A 193 3.99 -0.41 0.63
N SER A 194 5.07 -0.47 -0.15
CA SER A 194 5.37 -1.65 -0.98
C SER A 194 5.84 -2.86 -0.17
N ASN A 195 6.38 -2.63 1.03
CA ASN A 195 6.90 -3.69 1.90
C ASN A 195 5.86 -4.19 2.90
N ILE A 196 4.71 -3.52 3.03
CA ILE A 196 3.64 -3.91 3.94
C ILE A 196 2.56 -4.68 3.18
N GLY A 197 2.37 -5.93 3.57
CA GLY A 197 1.43 -6.88 3.00
C GLY A 197 0.16 -7.12 3.82
N SER A 198 0.08 -6.74 5.10
CA SER A 198 -1.12 -6.97 5.92
C SER A 198 -1.33 -5.90 7.00
N LYS A 199 -2.57 -5.76 7.52
CA LYS A 199 -2.89 -4.92 8.71
C LYS A 199 -1.94 -5.16 9.87
N ARG A 200 -1.62 -6.43 10.14
CA ARG A 200 -0.72 -6.87 11.21
C ARG A 200 0.67 -6.28 11.04
N GLU A 201 1.20 -6.28 9.82
CA GLU A 201 2.50 -5.67 9.50
C GLU A 201 2.49 -4.14 9.65
N VAL A 202 1.38 -3.47 9.31
CA VAL A 202 1.21 -2.02 9.58
C VAL A 202 1.24 -1.74 11.09
N GLN A 203 0.48 -2.50 11.88
CA GLN A 203 0.41 -2.31 13.33
C GLN A 203 1.74 -2.62 14.01
N GLN A 204 2.43 -3.67 13.57
CA GLN A 204 3.76 -4.02 14.03
C GLN A 204 4.75 -2.89 13.73
N TYR A 205 4.74 -2.38 12.49
CA TYR A 205 5.50 -1.21 12.10
C TYR A 205 5.23 -0.05 13.06
N LEU A 206 3.98 0.38 13.22
CA LEU A 206 3.60 1.51 14.08
C LEU A 206 4.05 1.33 15.53
N SER A 207 3.96 0.12 16.07
CA SER A 207 4.39 -0.18 17.45
C SER A 207 5.88 0.13 17.66
N HIS A 208 6.72 -0.19 16.69
CA HIS A 208 8.16 0.07 16.75
C HIS A 208 8.49 1.56 16.62
N PHE A 209 7.67 2.35 15.92
CA PHE A 209 7.83 3.81 15.82
C PHE A 209 7.34 4.56 17.05
N SER A 210 6.28 4.08 17.70
CA SER A 210 5.70 4.74 18.87
C SER A 210 6.41 4.41 20.18
N SER A 211 7.09 3.26 20.28
CA SER A 211 7.49 2.66 21.55
C SER A 211 8.96 2.86 21.95
N VAL A 212 9.85 3.30 21.05
CA VAL A 212 11.30 3.13 21.27
C VAL A 212 12.04 4.47 21.25
N SER A 213 12.95 4.66 22.21
CA SER A 213 14.04 5.62 22.06
C SER A 213 14.85 5.25 20.80
N SER A 214 15.18 6.22 19.94
CA SER A 214 15.85 5.97 18.65
C SER A 214 17.16 5.17 18.75
N GLN A 215 17.75 5.09 19.95
CA GLN A 215 19.00 4.39 20.25
C GLN A 215 18.85 2.86 20.39
N GLN A 216 17.66 2.34 20.71
CA GLN A 216 17.43 0.91 20.99
C GLN A 216 16.77 0.15 19.84
N PHE A 217 16.77 0.72 18.63
CA PHE A 217 16.05 0.15 17.51
C PHE A 217 16.70 -1.15 16.99
N ALA A 218 17.92 -1.07 16.46
CA ALA A 218 18.59 -2.23 15.88
C ALA A 218 20.12 -2.14 15.92
N VAL A 219 20.78 -3.28 16.13
CA VAL A 219 22.21 -3.48 15.87
C VAL A 219 22.34 -4.33 14.60
N ILE A 220 23.04 -3.81 13.59
CA ILE A 220 23.19 -4.46 12.28
C ILE A 220 24.65 -4.82 12.06
N LYS A 221 24.95 -6.13 12.05
CA LYS A 221 26.24 -6.65 11.64
C LYS A 221 26.29 -6.82 10.13
N VAL A 222 27.27 -6.19 9.51
CA VAL A 222 27.54 -6.25 8.07
C VAL A 222 28.79 -7.09 7.83
N GLY A 223 28.67 -8.18 7.06
CA GLY A 223 29.83 -8.94 6.60
C GLY A 223 30.61 -8.18 5.52
N GLY A 224 31.93 -8.31 5.49
CA GLY A 224 32.76 -7.57 4.52
C GLY A 224 32.37 -7.82 3.07
N ALA A 225 32.00 -9.04 2.70
CA ALA A 225 31.56 -9.36 1.34
C ALA A 225 30.35 -8.51 0.90
N ILE A 226 29.45 -8.17 1.83
CA ILE A 226 28.30 -7.30 1.57
C ILE A 226 28.73 -5.89 1.15
N ILE A 227 29.78 -5.32 1.78
CA ILE A 227 30.29 -3.99 1.44
C ILE A 227 30.96 -3.98 0.05
N THR A 228 31.46 -5.13 -0.41
CA THR A 228 32.08 -5.23 -1.74
C THR A 228 31.05 -5.55 -2.83
N GLU A 229 30.16 -6.50 -2.59
CA GLU A 229 29.26 -7.05 -3.63
C GLU A 229 27.86 -6.43 -3.63
N HIS A 230 27.41 -5.90 -2.48
CA HIS A 230 26.04 -5.45 -2.28
C HIS A 230 25.94 -4.06 -1.63
N LEU A 231 26.95 -3.21 -1.85
CA LEU A 231 27.05 -1.88 -1.24
C LEU A 231 25.81 -1.01 -1.53
N GLN A 232 25.39 -0.93 -2.80
CA GLN A 232 24.25 -0.10 -3.19
C GLN A 232 22.95 -0.58 -2.54
N THR A 233 22.74 -1.90 -2.50
CA THR A 233 21.57 -2.51 -1.84
C THR A 233 21.57 -2.23 -0.35
N LEU A 234 22.72 -2.42 0.31
CA LEU A 234 22.89 -2.12 1.74
C LEU A 234 22.63 -0.64 2.04
N SER A 235 23.29 0.26 1.33
CA SER A 235 23.18 1.70 1.57
C SER A 235 21.77 2.21 1.28
N SER A 236 21.10 1.70 0.24
CA SER A 236 19.68 2.01 -0.02
C SER A 236 18.78 1.54 1.13
N ALA A 237 19.01 0.34 1.67
CA ALA A 237 18.22 -0.19 2.76
C ALA A 237 18.43 0.60 4.07
N LEU A 238 19.68 0.96 4.39
CA LEU A 238 20.02 1.81 5.54
C LEU A 238 19.50 3.24 5.38
N ALA A 239 19.55 3.80 4.16
CA ALA A 239 19.04 5.13 3.86
C ALA A 239 17.54 5.22 4.13
N PHE A 240 16.79 4.20 3.71
CA PHE A 240 15.37 4.11 4.02
C PHE A 240 15.10 4.17 5.53
N LEU A 241 15.84 3.39 6.34
CA LEU A 241 15.69 3.39 7.80
C LEU A 241 15.96 4.78 8.39
N ASN A 242 16.99 5.48 7.91
CA ASN A 242 17.27 6.84 8.36
C ASN A 242 16.19 7.84 7.95
N HIS A 243 15.67 7.74 6.72
CA HIS A 243 14.62 8.64 6.23
C HIS A 243 13.28 8.48 6.96
N VAL A 244 12.98 7.30 7.50
CA VAL A 244 11.82 7.10 8.40
C VAL A 244 12.10 7.53 9.85
N GLY A 245 13.33 7.92 10.18
CA GLY A 245 13.70 8.40 11.52
C GLY A 245 14.26 7.32 12.45
N LEU A 246 14.69 6.18 11.91
CA LEU A 246 15.33 5.10 12.67
C LEU A 246 16.85 5.14 12.49
N TYR A 247 17.57 4.87 13.59
CA TYR A 247 19.02 4.99 13.64
C TYR A 247 19.67 3.66 14.02
N PRO A 248 19.73 2.68 13.08
CA PRO A 248 20.42 1.42 13.36
C PRO A 248 21.91 1.67 13.62
N VAL A 249 22.45 0.94 14.60
CA VAL A 249 23.90 0.92 14.87
C VAL A 249 24.56 -0.14 14.02
N VAL A 250 25.40 0.28 13.08
CA VAL A 250 26.00 -0.62 12.09
C VAL A 250 27.41 -0.98 12.53
N VAL A 251 27.72 -2.27 12.62
CA VAL A 251 29.08 -2.78 12.85
C VAL A 251 29.51 -3.62 11.66
N HIS A 252 30.67 -3.32 11.08
CA HIS A 252 31.14 -4.03 9.88
C HIS A 252 32.47 -4.77 10.08
N GLY A 253 32.61 -5.86 9.33
CA GLY A 253 33.84 -6.64 9.19
C GLY A 253 34.46 -6.48 7.79
N ALA A 254 35.73 -6.87 7.61
CA ALA A 254 36.41 -6.88 6.30
C ALA A 254 37.16 -8.20 6.00
N GLY A 255 36.62 -9.33 6.46
CA GLY A 255 37.32 -10.62 6.49
C GLY A 255 37.82 -11.14 5.13
N PRO A 256 36.95 -11.29 4.10
CA PRO A 256 37.35 -11.75 2.77
C PRO A 256 38.37 -10.83 2.08
N GLN A 257 38.17 -9.51 2.21
CA GLN A 257 39.07 -8.50 1.66
C GLN A 257 40.45 -8.59 2.30
N LEU A 258 40.50 -8.79 3.63
CA LEU A 258 41.74 -8.91 4.37
C LEU A 258 42.54 -10.15 3.95
N ASN A 259 41.87 -11.30 3.73
CA ASN A 259 42.56 -12.50 3.23
C ASN A 259 43.25 -12.23 1.89
N LYS A 260 42.52 -11.63 0.94
CA LYS A 260 43.04 -11.30 -0.38
C LYS A 260 44.21 -10.32 -0.31
N LEU A 261 44.07 -9.26 0.50
CA LEU A 261 45.11 -8.24 0.64
C LEU A 261 46.40 -8.78 1.29
N LEU A 262 46.27 -9.70 2.25
CA LEU A 262 47.41 -10.38 2.87
C LEU A 262 48.10 -11.31 1.86
N GLU A 263 47.33 -12.10 1.10
CA GLU A 263 47.86 -12.96 0.04
C GLU A 263 48.61 -12.16 -1.03
N ASP A 264 48.04 -11.02 -1.48
CA ASP A 264 48.66 -10.10 -2.44
C ASP A 264 49.95 -9.46 -1.88
N SER A 265 50.02 -9.28 -0.56
CA SER A 265 51.20 -8.78 0.16
C SER A 265 52.21 -9.88 0.51
N GLY A 266 51.97 -11.13 0.07
CA GLY A 266 52.83 -12.28 0.35
C GLY A 266 52.76 -12.81 1.79
N VAL A 267 51.77 -12.37 2.58
CA VAL A 267 51.53 -12.83 3.95
C VAL A 267 50.42 -13.89 3.92
N LYS A 268 50.75 -15.15 4.25
CA LYS A 268 49.74 -16.22 4.32
C LYS A 268 48.84 -16.01 5.55
N PRO A 269 47.51 -15.90 5.41
CA PRO A 269 46.60 -15.85 6.54
C PRO A 269 46.74 -17.11 7.40
N GLN A 270 46.98 -16.93 8.70
CA GLN A 270 47.02 -18.03 9.67
C GLN A 270 45.77 -18.02 10.54
N PHE A 271 45.16 -19.19 10.70
CA PHE A 271 43.98 -19.38 11.53
C PHE A 271 44.22 -20.51 12.51
N GLU A 272 43.84 -20.30 13.76
CA GLU A 272 43.84 -21.31 14.81
C GLU A 272 42.50 -21.20 15.56
N ASP A 273 41.83 -22.33 15.75
CA ASP A 273 40.46 -22.40 16.32
C ASP A 273 39.44 -21.47 15.63
N GLY A 274 39.63 -21.22 14.32
CA GLY A 274 38.78 -20.30 13.55
C GLY A 274 39.05 -18.81 13.80
N ILE A 275 40.04 -18.48 14.62
CA ILE A 275 40.48 -17.11 14.92
C ILE A 275 41.73 -16.80 14.10
N ARG A 276 41.80 -15.59 13.53
CA ARG A 276 42.96 -15.14 12.77
C ARG A 276 44.09 -14.71 13.71
N ILE A 277 45.23 -15.39 13.62
CA ILE A 277 46.45 -14.93 14.30
C ILE A 277 46.86 -13.59 13.67
N THR A 278 46.98 -12.54 14.49
CA THR A 278 47.18 -11.18 14.00
C THR A 278 48.48 -10.60 14.57
N ASP A 279 49.56 -10.66 13.79
CA ASP A 279 50.84 -10.03 14.13
C ASP A 279 50.82 -8.49 13.85
N PRO A 280 51.82 -7.71 14.27
CA PRO A 280 51.85 -6.27 14.04
C PRO A 280 51.73 -5.85 12.58
N LYS A 281 52.30 -6.63 11.64
CA LYS A 281 52.20 -6.35 10.20
C LYS A 281 50.80 -6.60 9.68
N THR A 282 50.21 -7.74 10.02
CA THR A 282 48.83 -8.10 9.67
C THR A 282 47.85 -7.08 10.25
N LEU A 283 48.05 -6.62 11.50
CA LEU A 283 47.20 -5.61 12.10
C LEU A 283 47.28 -4.27 11.35
N GLY A 284 48.48 -3.85 10.92
CA GLY A 284 48.65 -2.63 10.12
C GLY A 284 47.84 -2.67 8.83
N VAL A 285 47.90 -3.79 8.11
CA VAL A 285 47.11 -4.03 6.89
C VAL A 285 45.61 -4.08 7.19
N ALA A 286 45.22 -4.82 8.23
CA ALA A 286 43.82 -4.92 8.65
C ALA A 286 43.24 -3.55 9.01
N ARG A 287 43.95 -2.75 9.81
CA ARG A 287 43.51 -1.42 10.24
C ARG A 287 43.28 -0.50 9.04
N ALA A 288 44.22 -0.46 8.08
CA ALA A 288 44.07 0.36 6.88
C ALA A 288 42.80 -0.03 6.09
N LEU A 289 42.59 -1.33 5.89
CA LEU A 289 41.43 -1.86 5.19
C LEU A 289 40.11 -1.57 5.93
N PHE A 290 40.07 -1.73 7.26
CA PHE A 290 38.87 -1.43 8.04
C PHE A 290 38.46 0.04 7.95
N LEU A 291 39.43 0.96 7.95
CA LEU A 291 39.18 2.39 7.78
C LEU A 291 38.67 2.71 6.37
N GLU A 292 39.25 2.08 5.35
CA GLU A 292 38.83 2.24 3.95
C GLU A 292 37.39 1.74 3.73
N GLU A 293 37.06 0.53 4.15
CA GLU A 293 35.71 -0.02 4.01
C GLU A 293 34.68 0.74 4.86
N ASN A 294 35.08 1.27 6.02
CA ASN A 294 34.21 2.14 6.83
C ASN A 294 33.85 3.42 6.09
N LEU A 295 34.87 4.10 5.54
CA LEU A 295 34.68 5.35 4.82
C LEU A 295 33.87 5.14 3.54
N LYS A 296 34.11 4.04 2.81
CA LYS A 296 33.37 3.67 1.62
C LYS A 296 31.86 3.53 1.86
N LEU A 297 31.46 2.90 2.98
CA LEU A 297 30.05 2.81 3.36
C LEU A 297 29.48 4.17 3.76
N VAL A 298 30.23 4.98 4.52
CA VAL A 298 29.83 6.33 4.93
C VAL A 298 29.62 7.24 3.72
N GLU A 299 30.56 7.26 2.78
CA GLU A 299 30.49 8.08 1.56
C GLU A 299 29.27 7.71 0.69
N GLU A 300 28.99 6.41 0.55
CA GLU A 300 27.81 5.96 -0.19
C GLU A 300 26.49 6.36 0.50
N LEU A 301 26.44 6.34 1.83
CA LEU A 301 25.27 6.82 2.59
C LEU A 301 25.09 8.33 2.44
N GLU A 302 26.17 9.10 2.57
CA GLU A 302 26.15 10.56 2.37
C GLU A 302 25.71 10.92 0.94
N ARG A 303 26.13 10.15 -0.07
CA ARG A 303 25.67 10.30 -1.47
C ARG A 303 24.15 10.13 -1.62
N LEU A 304 23.52 9.32 -0.77
CA LEU A 304 22.07 9.10 -0.73
C LEU A 304 21.32 10.12 0.15
N GLY A 305 22.03 11.13 0.69
CA GLY A 305 21.45 12.17 1.56
C GLY A 305 21.30 11.74 3.02
N VAL A 306 21.99 10.67 3.43
CA VAL A 306 21.97 10.14 4.79
C VAL A 306 23.20 10.60 5.53
N ARG A 307 22.99 11.27 6.68
CA ARG A 307 24.11 11.65 7.54
C ARG A 307 24.66 10.42 8.22
N ALA A 308 25.90 10.03 7.94
CA ALA A 308 26.57 8.89 8.55
C ALA A 308 27.83 9.34 9.29
N ARG A 309 28.04 8.83 10.51
CA ARG A 309 29.22 9.15 11.32
C ARG A 309 30.16 7.94 11.38
N PRO A 310 31.38 8.03 10.83
CA PRO A 310 32.38 7.00 11.01
C PRO A 310 32.82 6.96 12.48
N ILE A 311 32.72 5.79 13.11
CA ILE A 311 33.20 5.55 14.48
C ILE A 311 34.23 4.42 14.42
N THR A 312 35.49 4.80 14.24
CA THR A 312 36.59 3.88 13.94
C THR A 312 37.35 3.39 15.18
N SER A 313 37.09 4.00 16.34
CA SER A 313 37.79 3.76 17.60
C SER A 313 36.95 4.23 18.80
N GLY A 314 37.35 3.83 20.00
CA GLY A 314 36.78 4.35 21.26
C GLY A 314 35.45 3.74 21.71
N VAL A 315 34.89 2.78 20.98
CA VAL A 315 33.67 2.05 21.40
C VAL A 315 34.03 0.77 22.16
N PHE A 316 34.94 -0.05 21.62
CA PHE A 316 35.28 -1.34 22.20
C PHE A 316 36.59 -1.24 22.99
N SER A 317 36.54 -1.52 24.29
CA SER A 317 37.73 -1.78 25.10
C SER A 317 37.95 -3.29 25.23
N ALA A 318 39.19 -3.73 25.06
CA ALA A 318 39.53 -5.15 25.08
C ALA A 318 40.88 -5.42 25.74
N ASP A 319 41.00 -6.61 26.34
CA ASP A 319 42.28 -7.20 26.72
C ASP A 319 42.74 -8.17 25.63
N TYR A 320 43.99 -8.62 25.70
CA TYR A 320 44.47 -9.69 24.81
C TYR A 320 43.68 -10.98 25.06
N LEU A 321 43.17 -11.60 24.00
CA LEU A 321 42.47 -12.89 24.12
C LEU A 321 43.41 -13.98 24.62
N ASP A 322 44.54 -14.11 23.93
CA ASP A 322 45.72 -14.87 24.32
C ASP A 322 46.89 -14.31 23.51
N LYS A 323 47.81 -13.61 24.17
CA LYS A 323 48.88 -12.88 23.50
C LYS A 323 49.91 -13.82 22.87
N GLU A 324 50.15 -14.97 23.50
CA GLU A 324 51.13 -15.95 23.01
C GLU A 324 50.57 -16.72 21.82
N LYS A 325 49.28 -17.07 21.88
CA LYS A 325 48.62 -17.85 20.83
C LYS A 325 48.15 -17.01 19.63
N TYR A 326 47.47 -15.88 19.87
CA TYR A 326 46.79 -15.11 18.82
C TYR A 326 47.45 -13.75 18.50
N ASN A 327 48.51 -13.36 19.22
CA ASN A 327 49.14 -12.04 19.13
C ASN A 327 48.17 -10.87 19.44
N LEU A 328 47.92 -9.97 18.48
CA LEU A 328 47.17 -8.73 18.65
C LEU A 328 45.66 -8.94 18.43
N VAL A 329 45.10 -9.95 19.07
CA VAL A 329 43.66 -10.29 19.04
C VAL A 329 43.05 -10.01 20.39
N GLY A 330 41.90 -9.32 20.40
CA GLY A 330 41.25 -8.82 21.60
C GLY A 330 40.04 -9.63 22.05
N LYS A 331 39.83 -9.67 23.37
CA LYS A 331 38.58 -10.04 24.02
C LYS A 331 37.94 -8.77 24.58
N ILE A 332 36.79 -8.39 24.05
CA ILE A 332 36.06 -7.20 24.50
C ILE A 332 35.66 -7.40 25.97
N ASN A 333 35.95 -6.41 26.80
CA ASN A 333 35.58 -6.39 28.23
C ASN A 333 34.61 -5.25 28.57
N LYS A 334 34.54 -4.20 27.72
CA LYS A 334 33.68 -3.03 27.93
C LYS A 334 33.31 -2.40 26.59
N VAL A 335 32.07 -1.92 26.51
CA VAL A 335 31.53 -1.12 25.40
C VAL A 335 31.19 0.28 25.92
N ASP A 336 31.67 1.31 25.24
CA ASP A 336 31.34 2.72 25.51
C ASP A 336 30.31 3.22 24.50
N ASN A 337 29.10 3.52 24.99
CA ASN A 337 27.98 3.94 24.15
C ASN A 337 27.99 5.44 23.83
N ARG A 338 28.81 6.25 24.52
CA ARG A 338 28.79 7.72 24.35
C ARG A 338 29.03 8.17 22.90
N PRO A 339 29.97 7.59 22.12
CA PRO A 339 30.15 7.97 20.71
C PRO A 339 28.92 7.64 19.84
N ILE A 340 28.23 6.53 20.15
CA ILE A 340 27.04 6.06 19.44
C ILE A 340 25.86 6.97 19.75
N GLU A 341 25.62 7.24 21.03
CA GLU A 341 24.57 8.14 21.49
C GLU A 341 24.72 9.54 20.91
N ALA A 342 25.96 10.08 20.91
CA ALA A 342 26.26 11.38 20.34
C ALA A 342 26.10 11.43 18.80
N ALA A 343 26.25 10.30 18.10
CA ALA A 343 25.94 10.22 16.67
C ALA A 343 24.43 10.26 16.43
N ILE A 344 23.68 9.46 17.17
CA ILE A 344 22.22 9.35 17.04
C ILE A 344 21.55 10.68 17.42
N GLN A 345 21.97 11.32 18.52
CA GLN A 345 21.49 12.64 18.92
C GLN A 345 21.76 13.73 17.86
N ALA A 346 22.85 13.59 17.10
CA ALA A 346 23.17 14.50 16.00
C ALA A 346 22.41 14.19 14.70
N GLY A 347 21.54 13.18 14.70
CA GLY A 347 20.81 12.71 13.52
C GLY A 347 21.70 11.95 12.53
N CYS A 348 22.78 11.31 12.99
CA CYS A 348 23.69 10.54 12.15
C CYS A 348 23.55 9.03 12.41
N LEU A 349 23.67 8.21 11.35
CA LEU A 349 23.85 6.77 11.48
C LEU A 349 25.27 6.45 11.99
N PRO A 350 25.44 5.77 13.13
CA PRO A 350 26.75 5.37 13.64
C PRO A 350 27.27 4.13 12.88
N ILE A 351 28.40 4.29 12.19
CA ILE A 351 29.04 3.21 11.41
C ILE A 351 30.36 2.80 12.06
N LEU A 352 30.37 1.65 12.73
CA LEU A 352 31.45 1.15 13.58
C LEU A 352 32.34 0.11 12.87
N THR A 353 33.64 0.17 13.13
CA THR A 353 34.59 -0.92 12.82
C THR A 353 34.66 -1.93 13.97
N SER A 354 34.90 -3.21 13.69
CA SER A 354 35.09 -4.27 14.70
C SER A 354 36.49 -4.28 15.36
N MET A 355 37.10 -3.11 15.56
CA MET A 355 38.41 -2.96 16.23
C MET A 355 38.21 -2.55 17.68
N ALA A 356 39.05 -3.07 18.58
CA ALA A 356 39.03 -2.72 20.00
C ALA A 356 40.38 -2.17 20.47
N GLU A 357 40.41 -1.54 21.62
CA GLU A 357 41.61 -0.92 22.18
C GLU A 357 41.86 -1.38 23.62
N THR A 358 43.14 -1.58 23.96
CA THR A 358 43.53 -1.75 25.37
C THR A 358 43.46 -0.42 26.10
N SER A 359 43.49 -0.46 27.44
CA SER A 359 43.57 0.75 28.27
C SER A 359 44.81 1.62 27.98
N ALA A 360 45.86 1.05 27.38
CA ALA A 360 47.06 1.76 26.94
C ALA A 360 46.97 2.32 25.50
N GLY A 361 45.86 2.10 24.79
CA GLY A 361 45.63 2.58 23.42
C GLY A 361 46.15 1.66 22.31
N GLN A 362 46.53 0.42 22.62
CA GLN A 362 46.90 -0.56 21.59
C GLN A 362 45.64 -1.09 20.90
N VAL A 363 45.56 -0.93 19.58
CA VAL A 363 44.49 -1.51 18.76
C VAL A 363 44.65 -3.03 18.69
N LEU A 364 43.54 -3.75 18.84
CA LEU A 364 43.45 -5.21 18.74
C LEU A 364 42.38 -5.58 17.71
N ASN A 365 42.63 -6.67 16.98
CA ASN A 365 41.67 -7.24 16.05
C ASN A 365 40.60 -8.03 16.83
N VAL A 366 39.32 -7.85 16.50
CA VAL A 366 38.20 -8.58 17.12
C VAL A 366 37.27 -9.12 16.04
N ASN A 367 36.68 -10.29 16.31
CA ASN A 367 35.65 -10.85 15.43
C ASN A 367 34.41 -9.95 15.40
N ALA A 368 33.94 -9.58 14.21
CA ALA A 368 32.76 -8.73 14.02
C ALA A 368 31.48 -9.32 14.60
N ASP A 369 31.32 -10.65 14.62
CA ASP A 369 30.14 -11.30 15.23
C ASP A 369 30.16 -11.17 16.76
N VAL A 370 31.34 -11.27 17.37
CA VAL A 370 31.56 -11.05 18.81
C VAL A 370 31.35 -9.57 19.16
N ALA A 371 31.90 -8.65 18.35
CA ALA A 371 31.70 -7.21 18.54
C ALA A 371 30.22 -6.82 18.46
N ALA A 372 29.47 -7.39 17.50
CA ALA A 372 28.03 -7.18 17.40
C ALA A 372 27.27 -7.73 18.62
N GLY A 373 27.66 -8.89 19.13
CA GLY A 373 27.08 -9.49 20.34
C GLY A 373 27.29 -8.61 21.58
N GLU A 374 28.53 -8.19 21.84
CA GLU A 374 28.84 -7.32 22.98
C GLU A 374 28.17 -5.94 22.88
N LEU A 375 28.09 -5.39 21.66
CA LEU A 375 27.33 -4.18 21.40
C LEU A 375 25.84 -4.35 21.69
N ALA A 376 25.26 -5.48 21.26
CA ALA A 376 23.86 -5.79 21.54
C ALA A 376 23.60 -6.00 23.03
N ARG A 377 24.51 -6.61 23.79
CA ARG A 377 24.42 -6.74 25.25
C ARG A 377 24.41 -5.38 25.94
N SER A 378 25.18 -4.41 25.44
CA SER A 378 25.25 -3.07 26.00
C SER A 378 24.04 -2.19 25.64
N ILE A 379 23.57 -2.24 24.39
CA ILE A 379 22.48 -1.39 23.90
C ILE A 379 21.09 -1.99 24.20
N GLN A 380 21.00 -3.33 24.28
CA GLN A 380 19.76 -4.10 24.40
C GLN A 380 18.71 -3.75 23.32
N PRO A 381 19.05 -3.88 22.02
CA PRO A 381 18.16 -3.52 20.93
C PRO A 381 17.02 -4.51 20.76
N LEU A 382 15.89 -4.06 20.18
CA LEU A 382 14.78 -4.95 19.82
C LEU A 382 15.15 -5.95 18.71
N LYS A 383 15.97 -5.50 17.75
CA LYS A 383 16.37 -6.28 16.58
C LYS A 383 17.89 -6.33 16.46
N ILE A 384 18.42 -7.54 16.28
CA ILE A 384 19.84 -7.78 16.01
C ILE A 384 19.92 -8.46 14.65
N VAL A 385 20.51 -7.80 13.67
CA VAL A 385 20.49 -8.27 12.28
C VAL A 385 21.88 -8.66 11.83
N TYR A 386 22.04 -9.89 11.37
CA TYR A 386 23.24 -10.41 10.72
C TYR A 386 23.01 -10.49 9.21
N LEU A 387 23.65 -9.59 8.46
CA LEU A 387 23.55 -9.60 7.00
C LEU A 387 24.46 -10.68 6.39
N SER A 388 23.89 -11.49 5.50
CA SER A 388 24.57 -12.57 4.81
C SER A 388 24.09 -12.70 3.36
N GLU A 389 24.98 -13.14 2.47
CA GLU A 389 24.66 -13.34 1.05
C GLU A 389 23.60 -14.44 0.83
N LYS A 390 23.60 -15.45 1.70
CA LYS A 390 22.63 -16.56 1.60
C LYS A 390 21.23 -16.20 2.05
N GLY A 391 21.08 -15.12 2.82
CA GLY A 391 19.78 -14.64 3.28
C GLY A 391 19.06 -15.49 4.32
N GLY A 392 19.76 -16.38 5.03
CA GLY A 392 19.18 -17.19 6.10
C GLY A 392 19.89 -18.51 6.37
N LEU A 393 19.29 -19.31 7.24
CA LEU A 393 19.64 -20.71 7.52
C LEU A 393 18.73 -21.64 6.71
N PHE A 394 19.29 -22.79 6.32
CA PHE A 394 18.60 -23.77 5.49
C PHE A 394 18.60 -25.11 6.18
N ASN A 395 17.46 -25.80 6.10
CA ASN A 395 17.35 -27.19 6.51
C ASN A 395 18.22 -28.04 5.58
N GLY A 396 19.18 -28.75 6.14
CA GLY A 396 20.16 -29.51 5.36
C GLY A 396 19.57 -30.74 4.68
N ASP A 397 18.43 -31.23 5.17
CA ASP A 397 17.68 -32.37 4.63
C ASP A 397 16.71 -31.91 3.52
N THR A 398 15.74 -31.05 3.86
CA THR A 398 14.71 -30.59 2.90
C THR A 398 15.21 -29.53 1.91
N LYS A 399 16.38 -28.91 2.18
CA LYS A 399 16.92 -27.72 1.48
C LYS A 399 16.05 -26.46 1.56
N GLU A 400 14.98 -26.49 2.34
CA GLU A 400 14.11 -25.35 2.55
C GLU A 400 14.74 -24.35 3.53
N LYS A 401 14.43 -23.07 3.35
CA LYS A 401 14.86 -22.00 4.25
C LYS A 401 14.07 -22.10 5.56
N ILE A 402 14.77 -22.01 6.69
CA ILE A 402 14.15 -21.97 8.01
C ILE A 402 13.67 -20.54 8.24
N SER A 403 12.36 -20.33 8.32
CA SER A 403 11.78 -18.99 8.52
C SER A 403 11.98 -18.48 9.95
N ALA A 404 11.72 -19.33 10.94
CA ALA A 404 11.86 -18.98 12.36
C ALA A 404 12.42 -20.13 13.19
N ILE A 405 13.06 -19.79 14.31
CA ILE A 405 13.52 -20.73 15.34
C ILE A 405 13.11 -20.17 16.71
N ASN A 406 12.27 -20.90 17.43
CA ASN A 406 11.95 -20.60 18.83
C ASN A 406 12.86 -21.41 19.76
N LEU A 407 13.86 -20.76 20.35
CA LEU A 407 14.93 -21.45 21.07
C LEU A 407 14.43 -22.24 22.30
N ASP A 408 13.43 -21.73 23.03
CA ASP A 408 12.95 -22.40 24.25
C ASP A 408 12.22 -23.73 23.94
N GLU A 409 11.69 -23.90 22.72
CA GLU A 409 10.96 -25.10 22.29
C GLU A 409 11.81 -26.00 21.37
N GLU A 410 12.48 -25.42 20.39
CA GLU A 410 13.06 -26.16 19.27
C GLU A 410 14.55 -26.45 19.44
N TYR A 411 15.27 -25.72 20.31
CA TYR A 411 16.74 -25.76 20.35
C TYR A 411 17.31 -27.16 20.56
N ASP A 412 16.83 -27.88 21.58
CA ASP A 412 17.39 -29.19 21.92
C ASP A 412 17.17 -30.20 20.78
N HIS A 413 15.95 -30.22 20.23
CA HIS A 413 15.63 -31.06 19.07
C HIS A 413 16.49 -30.70 17.86
N LEU A 414 16.60 -29.41 17.55
CA LEU A 414 17.37 -28.91 16.41
C LEU A 414 18.86 -29.25 16.52
N MET A 415 19.46 -29.15 17.72
CA MET A 415 20.86 -29.47 17.95
C MET A 415 21.19 -30.97 17.77
N THR A 416 20.20 -31.85 18.00
CA THR A 416 20.35 -33.30 17.76
C THR A 416 20.24 -33.69 16.29
N GLN A 417 19.74 -32.81 15.42
CA GLN A 417 19.56 -33.13 14.00
C GLN A 417 20.91 -33.34 13.29
N TRP A 418 21.03 -34.44 12.55
CA TRP A 418 22.26 -34.83 11.86
C TRP A 418 22.71 -33.82 10.80
N TRP A 419 21.76 -33.08 10.21
CA TRP A 419 22.02 -32.13 9.12
C TRP A 419 22.52 -30.77 9.62
N VAL A 420 22.42 -30.47 10.92
CA VAL A 420 22.92 -29.24 11.52
C VAL A 420 24.44 -29.34 11.66
N ARG A 421 25.14 -28.90 10.60
CA ARG A 421 26.60 -28.94 10.48
C ARG A 421 27.28 -28.04 11.51
N HIS A 422 28.58 -28.27 11.75
CA HIS A 422 29.39 -27.56 12.74
C HIS A 422 29.23 -26.03 12.71
N GLY A 423 29.30 -25.40 11.53
CA GLY A 423 29.14 -23.94 11.41
C GLY A 423 27.74 -23.41 11.72
N THR A 424 26.69 -24.16 11.36
CA THR A 424 25.29 -23.80 11.69
C THR A 424 25.02 -24.00 13.18
N ARG A 425 25.56 -25.07 13.76
CA ARG A 425 25.49 -25.36 15.20
C ARG A 425 26.11 -24.24 16.03
N LEU A 426 27.32 -23.80 15.65
CA LEU A 426 28.01 -22.73 16.36
C LEU A 426 27.20 -21.43 16.35
N LYS A 427 26.67 -21.02 15.19
CA LYS A 427 25.84 -19.82 15.08
C LYS A 427 24.59 -19.87 15.94
N ILE A 428 23.85 -20.98 15.92
CA ILE A 428 22.64 -21.12 16.73
C ILE A 428 22.99 -21.09 18.23
N LYS A 429 24.10 -21.70 18.63
CA LYS A 429 24.59 -21.67 20.01
C LYS A 429 24.96 -20.23 20.44
N GLU A 430 25.73 -19.51 19.63
CA GLU A 430 26.09 -18.12 19.90
C GLU A 430 24.86 -17.22 20.00
N MET A 431 23.87 -17.41 19.12
CA MET A 431 22.62 -16.64 19.14
C MET A 431 21.76 -16.97 20.35
N LYS A 432 21.76 -18.24 20.81
CA LYS A 432 21.11 -18.63 22.07
C LYS A 432 21.77 -17.96 23.26
N GLU A 433 23.10 -18.01 23.35
CA GLU A 433 23.86 -17.36 24.42
C GLU A 433 23.62 -15.85 24.43
N LEU A 434 23.60 -15.20 23.27
CA LEU A 434 23.28 -13.77 23.14
C LEU A 434 21.87 -13.46 23.62
N LEU A 435 20.86 -14.18 23.12
CA LEU A 435 19.46 -13.91 23.43
C LEU A 435 19.09 -14.27 24.88
N THR A 436 19.84 -15.16 25.54
CA THR A 436 19.61 -15.51 26.94
C THR A 436 19.82 -14.31 27.87
N ASP A 437 20.81 -13.47 27.56
CA ASP A 437 21.15 -12.29 28.37
C ASP A 437 20.37 -11.03 27.96
N LEU A 438 19.51 -11.13 26.94
CA LEU A 438 18.69 -10.04 26.43
C LEU A 438 17.21 -10.21 26.84
N PRO A 439 16.43 -9.12 26.85
CA PRO A 439 14.99 -9.19 27.05
C PRO A 439 14.32 -10.15 26.06
N ARG A 440 13.26 -10.87 26.48
CA ARG A 440 12.51 -11.81 25.61
C ARG A 440 11.91 -11.15 24.36
N SER A 441 11.70 -9.83 24.37
CA SER A 441 11.27 -9.04 23.21
C SER A 441 12.34 -8.90 22.13
N SER A 442 13.60 -9.16 22.44
CA SER A 442 14.72 -9.08 21.51
C SER A 442 14.73 -10.28 20.57
N SER A 443 15.13 -10.06 19.32
CA SER A 443 15.27 -11.13 18.33
C SER A 443 16.50 -10.93 17.47
N VAL A 444 17.06 -12.05 16.99
CA VAL A 444 18.16 -12.09 16.02
C VAL A 444 17.60 -12.47 14.67
N ALA A 445 17.99 -11.78 13.60
CA ALA A 445 17.59 -12.11 12.25
C ALA A 445 18.81 -12.30 11.34
N ILE A 446 18.81 -13.37 10.53
CA ILE A 446 19.84 -13.61 9.52
C ILE A 446 19.22 -13.48 8.15
N ILE A 447 19.61 -12.44 7.41
CA ILE A 447 18.91 -12.03 6.18
C ILE A 447 19.87 -11.53 5.10
N HIS A 448 19.33 -11.34 3.90
CA HIS A 448 20.02 -10.69 2.79
C HIS A 448 19.79 -9.17 2.87
N PRO A 449 20.75 -8.31 2.46
CA PRO A 449 20.58 -6.85 2.53
C PRO A 449 19.33 -6.32 1.82
N ALA A 450 18.93 -6.95 0.71
CA ALA A 450 17.72 -6.57 -0.04
C ALA A 450 16.44 -6.72 0.79
N ASP A 451 16.46 -7.62 1.77
CA ASP A 451 15.29 -7.95 2.58
C ASP A 451 15.32 -7.30 3.97
N LEU A 452 16.29 -6.42 4.23
CA LEU A 452 16.47 -5.76 5.53
C LEU A 452 15.21 -5.04 6.01
N GLN A 453 14.52 -4.39 5.09
CA GLN A 453 13.28 -3.66 5.39
C GLN A 453 12.16 -4.62 5.76
N LYS A 454 11.99 -5.70 4.98
CA LYS A 454 10.94 -6.68 5.22
C LYS A 454 11.14 -7.36 6.58
N GLU A 455 12.36 -7.74 6.93
CA GLU A 455 12.64 -8.42 8.21
C GLU A 455 12.42 -7.53 9.44
N LEU A 456 12.77 -6.24 9.34
CA LEU A 456 12.65 -5.33 10.49
C LEU A 456 11.19 -4.97 10.81
N PHE A 457 10.28 -5.11 9.85
CA PHE A 457 8.90 -4.63 9.96
C PHE A 457 7.82 -5.70 9.73
N THR A 458 8.19 -6.94 9.40
CA THR A 458 7.22 -8.03 9.18
C THR A 458 7.57 -9.26 10.01
N ASP A 459 6.55 -9.91 10.56
CA ASP A 459 6.68 -11.19 11.27
C ASP A 459 6.95 -12.38 10.34
N THR A 460 6.48 -12.32 9.08
CA THR A 460 6.76 -13.37 8.09
C THR A 460 8.25 -13.42 7.75
N GLY A 461 8.94 -12.29 7.90
CA GLY A 461 10.36 -12.15 7.66
C GLY A 461 10.74 -12.48 6.22
N ALA A 462 12.02 -12.42 5.96
CA ALA A 462 12.59 -12.79 4.67
C ALA A 462 13.81 -13.69 4.80
N GLY A 463 14.38 -13.81 5.99
CA GLY A 463 15.41 -14.81 6.27
C GLY A 463 15.02 -15.73 7.40
N THR A 464 15.95 -15.92 8.35
CA THR A 464 15.73 -16.74 9.53
C THR A 464 15.67 -15.86 10.76
N LEU A 465 14.49 -15.79 11.38
CA LEU A 465 14.25 -15.12 12.64
C LEU A 465 14.50 -16.08 13.81
N ILE A 466 15.34 -15.68 14.75
CA ILE A 466 15.70 -16.47 15.93
C ILE A 466 15.32 -15.65 17.16
N ARG A 467 14.55 -16.26 18.04
CA ARG A 467 14.08 -15.63 19.27
C ARG A 467 14.01 -16.67 20.37
N ARG A 468 13.94 -16.23 21.62
CA ARG A 468 13.66 -17.16 22.73
C ARG A 468 12.31 -17.84 22.55
N GLY A 469 11.29 -17.04 22.21
CA GLY A 469 9.90 -17.51 22.16
C GLY A 469 9.35 -17.78 23.56
N ASN A 470 8.13 -18.30 23.63
CA ASN A 470 7.53 -18.79 24.85
C ASN A 470 7.25 -20.29 24.68
N LYS A 471 7.46 -21.07 25.74
CA LYS A 471 7.11 -22.49 25.73
C LYS A 471 5.59 -22.62 25.78
N VAL A 472 5.05 -23.49 24.92
CA VAL A 472 3.63 -23.85 24.97
C VAL A 472 3.42 -24.92 26.03
N HIS A 473 2.59 -24.63 27.02
CA HIS A 473 2.13 -25.54 28.04
C HIS A 473 0.84 -26.21 27.58
N VAL A 474 0.67 -27.49 27.94
CA VAL A 474 -0.52 -28.27 27.63
C VAL A 474 -1.06 -28.84 28.93
N ASN A 475 -2.24 -28.39 29.31
CA ASN A 475 -2.95 -28.88 30.49
C ASN A 475 -4.18 -29.70 30.08
N THR A 476 -4.46 -30.78 30.80
CA THR A 476 -5.60 -31.67 30.55
C THR A 476 -6.72 -31.54 31.57
N SER A 477 -6.46 -30.88 32.70
CA SER A 477 -7.43 -30.64 33.76
C SER A 477 -7.31 -29.23 34.34
N LEU A 478 -8.38 -28.73 34.98
CA LEU A 478 -8.37 -27.40 35.60
C LEU A 478 -7.43 -27.31 36.82
N SER A 479 -7.15 -28.42 37.49
CA SER A 479 -6.23 -28.50 38.63
C SER A 479 -4.76 -28.35 38.26
N GLU A 480 -4.40 -28.51 36.98
CA GLU A 480 -3.03 -28.32 36.48
C GLU A 480 -2.67 -26.84 36.29
N PHE A 481 -3.65 -25.93 36.36
CA PHE A 481 -3.39 -24.49 36.26
C PHE A 481 -2.92 -23.93 37.60
N GLU A 482 -1.76 -23.26 37.59
CA GLU A 482 -1.21 -22.61 38.79
C GLU A 482 -2.09 -21.46 39.30
N ASP A 483 -2.75 -20.75 38.39
CA ASP A 483 -3.62 -19.61 38.70
C ASP A 483 -4.93 -19.67 37.90
N LEU A 484 -5.99 -20.10 38.58
CA LEU A 484 -7.33 -20.21 38.00
C LEU A 484 -8.00 -18.84 37.81
N GLU A 485 -7.66 -17.83 38.61
CA GLU A 485 -8.23 -16.48 38.42
C GLU A 485 -7.61 -15.82 37.19
N LYS A 486 -6.31 -16.00 36.94
CA LYS A 486 -5.67 -15.56 35.69
C LYS A 486 -6.30 -16.23 34.46
N LEU A 487 -6.64 -17.52 34.54
CA LEU A 487 -7.37 -18.21 33.46
C LEU A 487 -8.74 -17.57 33.19
N LYS A 488 -9.49 -17.19 34.24
CA LYS A 488 -10.78 -16.49 34.10
C LYS A 488 -10.59 -15.12 33.47
N GLU A 489 -9.60 -14.36 33.90
CA GLU A 489 -9.30 -13.03 33.34
C GLU A 489 -8.98 -13.12 31.85
N VAL A 490 -8.14 -14.09 31.45
CA VAL A 490 -7.81 -14.34 30.04
C VAL A 490 -9.07 -14.68 29.24
N LEU A 491 -9.95 -15.53 29.77
CA LEU A 491 -11.23 -15.85 29.13
C LEU A 491 -12.22 -14.69 29.10
N VAL A 492 -12.09 -13.64 29.93
CA VAL A 492 -12.96 -12.46 29.87
C VAL A 492 -12.44 -11.39 28.92
N ARG A 493 -11.11 -11.30 28.74
CA ARG A 493 -10.39 -10.19 28.09
C ARG A 493 -10.97 -9.68 26.76
N ASP A 494 -11.48 -10.57 25.90
CA ASP A 494 -11.93 -10.23 24.54
C ASP A 494 -13.47 -10.28 24.39
N ARG A 495 -14.21 -10.17 25.50
CA ARG A 495 -15.68 -10.35 25.53
C ARG A 495 -16.39 -9.21 26.26
N GLU A 496 -17.16 -8.42 25.50
CA GLU A 496 -18.01 -7.34 26.05
C GLU A 496 -19.44 -7.82 26.30
N GLY A 497 -19.94 -7.62 27.54
CA GLY A 497 -21.31 -7.92 27.90
C GLY A 497 -21.58 -7.80 29.40
N LEU A 498 -22.78 -7.33 29.76
CA LEU A 498 -23.31 -7.42 31.13
C LEU A 498 -23.28 -8.91 31.55
N ASP A 499 -22.54 -9.21 32.62
CA ASP A 499 -22.42 -10.54 33.26
C ASP A 499 -21.43 -11.57 32.66
N SER A 500 -20.41 -11.11 31.92
CA SER A 500 -19.40 -11.98 31.27
C SER A 500 -18.63 -12.91 32.23
N LYS A 501 -18.34 -12.46 33.46
CA LYS A 501 -17.63 -13.27 34.48
C LYS A 501 -18.45 -14.50 34.92
N ALA A 502 -19.76 -14.33 35.16
CA ALA A 502 -20.64 -15.43 35.57
C ALA A 502 -20.88 -16.47 34.47
N VAL A 503 -20.71 -16.09 33.19
CA VAL A 503 -20.78 -17.03 32.05
C VAL A 503 -19.50 -17.85 31.95
N VAL A 504 -18.34 -17.23 32.15
CA VAL A 504 -17.03 -17.92 32.19
C VAL A 504 -16.98 -18.91 33.36
N ASP A 505 -17.46 -18.53 34.55
CA ASP A 505 -17.53 -19.45 35.69
C ASP A 505 -18.40 -20.69 35.39
N ARG A 506 -19.56 -20.50 34.75
CA ARG A 506 -20.41 -21.60 34.30
C ARG A 506 -19.77 -22.45 33.20
N TYR A 507 -18.92 -21.87 32.37
CA TYR A 507 -18.19 -22.59 31.34
C TYR A 507 -17.06 -23.45 31.93
N LEU A 508 -16.24 -22.89 32.82
CA LEU A 508 -15.20 -23.62 33.53
C LEU A 508 -15.80 -24.79 34.33
N LYS A 509 -16.91 -24.57 35.04
CA LYS A 509 -17.61 -25.65 35.74
C LYS A 509 -18.06 -26.79 34.81
N SER A 510 -18.41 -26.49 33.56
CA SER A 510 -18.75 -27.53 32.58
C SER A 510 -17.55 -28.22 31.93
N LEU A 511 -16.34 -27.68 32.11
CA LEU A 511 -15.09 -28.33 31.70
C LEU A 511 -14.58 -29.31 32.77
N GLU A 512 -15.00 -29.20 34.03
CA GLU A 512 -14.66 -30.17 35.09
C GLU A 512 -15.13 -31.59 34.73
N ASP A 513 -16.31 -31.70 34.12
CA ASP A 513 -16.95 -32.96 33.77
C ASP A 513 -16.61 -33.46 32.34
N ARG A 514 -15.61 -32.85 31.67
CA ARG A 514 -15.32 -33.12 30.25
C ARG A 514 -13.82 -33.24 29.97
N ASP A 515 -13.48 -34.09 29.02
CA ASP A 515 -12.13 -34.14 28.47
C ASP A 515 -11.86 -32.88 27.64
N PHE A 516 -10.76 -32.19 27.93
CA PHE A 516 -10.27 -31.08 27.13
C PHE A 516 -8.73 -31.05 27.14
N ARG A 517 -8.15 -30.34 26.18
CA ARG A 517 -6.75 -29.92 26.22
C ARG A 517 -6.65 -28.42 26.08
N ALA A 518 -5.98 -27.78 27.02
CA ALA A 518 -5.70 -26.36 26.98
C ALA A 518 -4.25 -26.12 26.58
N TYR A 519 -4.04 -25.33 25.54
CA TYR A 519 -2.73 -24.91 25.05
C TYR A 519 -2.56 -23.43 25.36
N PHE A 520 -1.52 -23.07 26.08
CA PHE A 520 -1.23 -21.67 26.40
C PHE A 520 0.26 -21.44 26.51
N ASP A 521 0.70 -20.21 26.30
CA ASP A 521 2.09 -19.84 26.53
C ASP A 521 2.31 -19.41 27.99
N GLU A 522 3.56 -19.45 28.46
CA GLU A 522 3.93 -19.10 29.85
C GLU A 522 3.30 -17.79 30.38
N PRO A 523 3.27 -16.65 29.64
CA PRO A 523 2.60 -15.44 30.10
C PRO A 523 1.06 -15.45 29.97
N MET A 524 0.47 -16.45 29.30
CA MET A 524 -0.94 -16.53 28.89
C MET A 524 -1.38 -15.40 27.95
N GLU A 525 -0.49 -15.02 27.02
CA GLU A 525 -0.85 -14.13 25.92
C GLU A 525 -1.79 -14.83 24.94
N ALA A 526 -1.60 -16.13 24.73
CA ALA A 526 -2.46 -17.00 23.93
C ALA A 526 -3.01 -18.16 24.76
N LEU A 527 -4.30 -18.46 24.58
CA LEU A 527 -4.99 -19.59 25.19
C LEU A 527 -5.92 -20.24 24.15
N ALA A 528 -5.76 -21.55 23.95
CA ALA A 528 -6.64 -22.38 23.14
C ALA A 528 -7.21 -23.51 24.00
N ILE A 529 -8.51 -23.77 23.91
CA ILE A 529 -9.13 -24.97 24.52
C ILE A 529 -9.70 -25.83 23.39
N VAL A 530 -9.16 -27.02 23.24
CA VAL A 530 -9.58 -28.01 22.26
C VAL A 530 -10.33 -29.12 22.95
N LEU A 531 -11.48 -29.48 22.40
CA LEU A 531 -12.31 -30.57 22.85
C LEU A 531 -12.11 -31.76 21.90
N PRO A 532 -11.73 -32.94 22.41
CA PRO A 532 -11.56 -34.13 21.61
C PRO A 532 -12.90 -34.59 21.00
N PRO A 533 -12.85 -35.40 19.92
CA PRO A 533 -14.04 -35.94 19.27
C PRO A 533 -14.89 -36.76 20.25
N GLN A 534 -16.21 -36.53 20.24
CA GLN A 534 -17.18 -37.32 21.02
C GLN A 534 -17.46 -38.66 20.33
N GLN A 535 -18.03 -39.65 21.04
CA GLN A 535 -18.22 -41.04 20.56
C GLN A 535 -18.92 -41.19 19.18
N ASN A 536 -19.66 -40.18 18.70
CA ASN A 536 -20.33 -40.16 17.38
C ASN A 536 -19.73 -39.17 16.37
N ALA A 537 -18.73 -38.36 16.74
CA ALA A 537 -18.13 -37.35 15.86
C ALA A 537 -16.65 -37.68 15.61
N SER A 538 -16.19 -37.56 14.37
CA SER A 538 -14.80 -37.88 13.99
C SER A 538 -13.82 -36.71 14.11
N ILE A 539 -14.30 -35.51 14.41
CA ILE A 539 -13.54 -34.25 14.29
C ILE A 539 -13.42 -33.56 15.67
N ALA A 540 -12.22 -33.11 16.03
CA ALA A 540 -12.01 -32.32 17.24
C ALA A 540 -12.52 -30.88 17.06
N HIS A 541 -12.92 -30.23 18.15
CA HIS A 541 -13.48 -28.87 18.11
C HIS A 541 -12.63 -27.89 18.94
N LEU A 542 -12.16 -26.81 18.32
CA LEU A 542 -11.53 -25.71 19.03
C LEU A 542 -12.63 -24.82 19.63
N ALA A 543 -12.83 -24.96 20.94
CA ALA A 543 -13.93 -24.31 21.66
C ALA A 543 -13.67 -22.84 21.98
N THR A 544 -12.42 -22.49 22.29
CA THR A 544 -11.99 -21.09 22.46
C THR A 544 -10.57 -20.93 21.93
N PHE A 545 -10.30 -19.77 21.34
CA PHE A 545 -8.96 -19.34 20.99
C PHE A 545 -8.86 -17.84 21.23
N THR A 546 -8.12 -17.44 22.25
CA THR A 546 -8.11 -16.08 22.79
C THR A 546 -6.66 -15.62 22.87
N ILE A 547 -6.32 -14.50 22.22
CA ILE A 547 -4.93 -14.04 22.04
C ILE A 547 -4.85 -12.52 22.23
N THR A 548 -3.85 -12.02 22.95
CA THR A 548 -3.66 -10.57 23.13
C THR A 548 -3.25 -9.93 21.82
N LYS A 549 -3.40 -8.60 21.71
CA LYS A 549 -2.78 -7.86 20.59
C LYS A 549 -1.27 -8.12 20.48
N ALA A 550 -0.55 -8.21 21.60
CA ALA A 550 0.88 -8.56 21.61
C ALA A 550 1.13 -10.00 21.11
N GLY A 551 0.30 -10.96 21.51
CA GLY A 551 0.36 -12.36 21.07
C GLY A 551 0.01 -12.54 19.59
N TRP A 552 -0.85 -11.67 19.05
CA TRP A 552 -1.13 -11.59 17.61
C TRP A 552 -0.02 -10.89 16.84
N LEU A 553 0.63 -9.86 17.40
CA LEU A 553 1.78 -9.17 16.77
C LEU A 553 3.11 -9.93 16.93
N THR A 554 3.06 -11.07 17.63
CA THR A 554 4.17 -12.00 17.74
C THR A 554 3.74 -13.33 17.13
N ASN A 555 4.68 -14.16 16.71
CA ASN A 555 4.36 -15.49 16.16
C ASN A 555 3.97 -16.49 17.30
N VAL A 556 3.22 -16.06 18.32
CA VAL A 556 2.74 -16.92 19.43
C VAL A 556 1.49 -17.68 18.99
N ALA A 557 0.57 -17.03 18.29
CA ALA A 557 -0.63 -17.66 17.71
C ALA A 557 -0.27 -18.87 16.83
N ASP A 558 0.72 -18.69 15.95
CA ASP A 558 1.23 -19.74 15.05
C ASP A 558 1.87 -20.90 15.82
N ASN A 559 2.62 -20.62 16.89
CA ASN A 559 3.24 -21.65 17.72
C ASN A 559 2.16 -22.51 18.41
N VAL A 560 1.20 -21.87 19.08
CA VAL A 560 0.10 -22.58 19.76
C VAL A 560 -0.71 -23.42 18.76
N PHE A 561 -1.01 -22.87 17.58
CA PHE A 561 -1.77 -23.59 16.55
C PHE A 561 -0.97 -24.75 15.94
N ALA A 562 0.35 -24.62 15.81
CA ALA A 562 1.21 -25.72 15.37
C ALA A 562 1.23 -26.88 16.39
N SER A 563 1.27 -26.58 17.69
CA SER A 563 1.14 -27.59 18.75
C SER A 563 -0.23 -28.29 18.69
N ILE A 564 -1.32 -27.53 18.47
CA ILE A 564 -2.66 -28.11 18.30
C ILE A 564 -2.71 -29.04 17.09
N LYS A 565 -2.16 -28.61 15.94
CA LYS A 565 -2.18 -29.39 14.70
C LYS A 565 -1.37 -30.69 14.79
N LYS A 566 -0.33 -30.71 15.63
CA LYS A 566 0.44 -31.93 15.92
C LYS A 566 -0.39 -32.96 16.69
N ASP A 567 -1.20 -32.51 17.64
CA ASP A 567 -2.02 -33.37 18.49
C ASP A 567 -3.36 -33.75 17.83
N TYR A 568 -3.93 -32.86 17.03
CA TYR A 568 -5.23 -33.00 16.39
C TYR A 568 -5.11 -32.79 14.87
N PRO A 569 -4.94 -33.86 14.07
CA PRO A 569 -4.81 -33.74 12.62
C PRO A 569 -6.12 -33.35 11.92
N MET A 570 -7.27 -33.52 12.57
CA MET A 570 -8.59 -33.07 12.11
C MET A 570 -9.21 -32.15 13.15
N LEU A 571 -9.46 -30.90 12.76
CA LEU A 571 -9.99 -29.86 13.65
C LEU A 571 -11.00 -29.00 12.92
N MET A 572 -12.05 -28.59 13.64
CA MET A 572 -13.01 -27.57 13.20
C MET A 572 -13.16 -26.47 14.24
N TRP A 573 -13.47 -25.25 13.79
CA TRP A 573 -13.68 -24.10 14.66
C TRP A 573 -14.55 -23.03 13.99
N THR A 574 -15.06 -22.09 14.79
CA THR A 574 -15.89 -20.99 14.28
C THR A 574 -15.33 -19.64 14.68
N VAL A 575 -15.40 -18.68 13.77
CA VAL A 575 -14.94 -17.30 13.94
C VAL A 575 -16.07 -16.35 13.51
N LYS A 576 -16.12 -15.13 14.04
CA LYS A 576 -17.11 -14.15 13.59
C LYS A 576 -16.65 -13.55 12.26
N GLU A 577 -17.59 -13.17 11.39
CA GLU A 577 -17.25 -12.60 10.07
C GLU A 577 -16.61 -11.20 10.19
N ASP A 578 -16.76 -10.52 11.32
CA ASP A 578 -16.17 -9.23 11.65
C ASP A 578 -14.86 -9.30 12.47
N ASP A 579 -14.29 -10.50 12.65
CA ASP A 579 -13.04 -10.68 13.40
C ASP A 579 -11.85 -10.03 12.68
N GLU A 580 -11.04 -9.24 13.41
CA GLU A 580 -9.88 -8.53 12.85
C GLU A 580 -8.81 -9.47 12.27
N ASN A 581 -8.75 -10.73 12.70
CA ASN A 581 -7.74 -11.70 12.30
C ASN A 581 -8.29 -12.82 11.39
N LEU A 582 -9.43 -12.59 10.74
CA LEU A 582 -10.12 -13.60 9.91
C LEU A 582 -9.22 -14.19 8.81
N THR A 583 -8.39 -13.37 8.15
CA THR A 583 -7.45 -13.80 7.11
C THR A 583 -6.45 -14.86 7.61
N TRP A 584 -5.99 -14.74 8.86
CA TRP A 584 -5.08 -15.75 9.45
C TRP A 584 -5.78 -17.10 9.59
N PHE A 585 -7.06 -17.13 9.97
CA PHE A 585 -7.82 -18.39 10.06
C PHE A 585 -8.03 -19.03 8.69
N PHE A 586 -8.22 -18.24 7.63
CA PHE A 586 -8.27 -18.75 6.25
C PHE A 586 -6.94 -19.43 5.87
N ASP A 587 -5.80 -18.84 6.21
CA ASP A 587 -4.48 -19.41 5.89
C ASP A 587 -4.21 -20.75 6.61
N LYS A 588 -4.85 -20.99 7.76
CA LYS A 588 -4.69 -22.23 8.53
C LYS A 588 -5.69 -23.33 8.17
N ALA A 589 -6.75 -23.01 7.44
CA ALA A 589 -7.83 -23.93 7.11
C ALA A 589 -7.67 -24.57 5.72
N ASP A 590 -8.18 -25.79 5.55
CA ASP A 590 -8.32 -26.43 4.23
C ASP A 590 -9.65 -26.05 3.56
N GLY A 591 -10.64 -25.61 4.33
CA GLY A 591 -11.93 -25.15 3.84
C GLY A 591 -12.68 -24.27 4.84
N SER A 592 -13.65 -23.51 4.33
CA SER A 592 -14.48 -22.62 5.12
C SER A 592 -15.92 -22.51 4.60
N LEU A 593 -16.85 -22.09 5.45
CA LEU A 593 -18.26 -21.86 5.13
C LEU A 593 -18.83 -20.71 5.98
N SER A 594 -19.32 -19.64 5.33
CA SER A 594 -19.97 -18.51 6.01
C SER A 594 -21.48 -18.69 6.11
N LYS A 595 -22.06 -18.34 7.26
CA LYS A 595 -23.51 -18.25 7.47
C LYS A 595 -23.84 -17.29 8.63
N SER A 596 -24.75 -16.35 8.38
CA SER A 596 -25.37 -15.49 9.41
C SER A 596 -24.36 -14.70 10.28
N GLY A 597 -23.27 -14.19 9.67
CA GLY A 597 -22.23 -13.43 10.39
C GLY A 597 -21.18 -14.29 11.08
N GLU A 598 -21.14 -15.60 10.80
CA GLU A 598 -20.19 -16.55 11.38
C GLU A 598 -19.54 -17.38 10.27
N VAL A 599 -18.25 -17.67 10.41
CA VAL A 599 -17.47 -18.50 9.48
C VAL A 599 -17.03 -19.77 10.19
N LEU A 600 -17.41 -20.92 9.64
CA LEU A 600 -16.89 -22.23 10.02
C LEU A 600 -15.61 -22.50 9.24
N PHE A 601 -14.59 -23.00 9.92
CA PHE A 601 -13.32 -23.44 9.34
C PHE A 601 -13.00 -24.87 9.75
N TRP A 602 -12.26 -25.58 8.89
CA TRP A 602 -11.75 -26.91 9.19
C TRP A 602 -10.43 -27.21 8.47
N TYR A 603 -9.67 -28.17 8.99
CA TYR A 603 -8.56 -28.82 8.28
C TYR A 603 -8.53 -30.33 8.53
N GLY A 604 -7.87 -31.07 7.64
CA GLY A 604 -7.59 -32.50 7.77
C GLY A 604 -8.71 -33.43 7.31
N ILE A 605 -9.82 -32.91 6.78
CA ILE A 605 -10.96 -33.73 6.32
C ILE A 605 -10.75 -34.11 4.85
N GLU A 606 -10.34 -35.36 4.60
CA GLU A 606 -10.08 -35.84 3.23
C GLU A 606 -11.32 -36.39 2.50
N LYS A 607 -12.31 -36.89 3.25
CA LYS A 607 -13.51 -37.53 2.70
C LYS A 607 -14.55 -36.47 2.35
N SER A 608 -15.03 -36.50 1.10
CA SER A 608 -16.03 -35.53 0.62
C SER A 608 -17.38 -35.65 1.32
N ASP A 609 -17.73 -36.82 1.87
CA ASP A 609 -19.03 -37.01 2.52
C ASP A 609 -19.04 -36.43 3.94
N ASP A 610 -17.95 -36.59 4.69
CA ASP A 610 -17.76 -35.97 6.01
C ASP A 610 -17.81 -34.42 5.92
N VAL A 611 -17.22 -33.84 4.86
CA VAL A 611 -17.31 -32.39 4.59
C VAL A 611 -18.74 -31.98 4.29
N LYS A 612 -19.48 -32.75 3.48
CA LYS A 612 -20.89 -32.42 3.16
C LYS A 612 -21.77 -32.48 4.40
N GLU A 613 -21.59 -33.49 5.24
CA GLU A 613 -22.34 -33.63 6.49
C GLU A 613 -22.09 -32.43 7.41
N LEU A 614 -20.82 -32.08 7.62
CA LEU A 614 -20.42 -30.90 8.38
C LEU A 614 -21.02 -29.60 7.81
N MET A 615 -20.94 -29.41 6.49
CA MET A 615 -21.50 -28.24 5.81
C MET A 615 -23.03 -28.18 5.93
N LEU A 616 -23.73 -29.30 5.78
CA LEU A 616 -25.18 -29.38 5.91
C LEU A 616 -25.62 -29.08 7.34
N GLU A 617 -24.93 -29.63 8.33
CA GLU A 617 -25.23 -29.43 9.75
C GLU A 617 -25.04 -27.95 10.14
N PHE A 618 -23.93 -27.34 9.73
CA PHE A 618 -23.69 -25.91 9.94
C PHE A 618 -24.67 -25.03 9.17
N THR A 619 -24.97 -25.38 7.91
CA THR A 619 -25.97 -24.66 7.10
C THR A 619 -27.37 -24.75 7.71
N LYS A 620 -27.68 -25.79 8.48
CA LYS A 620 -28.97 -25.93 9.18
C LYS A 620 -28.97 -25.22 10.52
N HIS A 621 -27.92 -25.38 11.33
CA HIS A 621 -27.93 -24.99 12.74
C HIS A 621 -27.04 -23.78 13.09
N GLY A 622 -26.10 -23.37 12.22
CA GLY A 622 -25.08 -22.35 12.52
C GLY A 622 -24.22 -22.76 13.72
N ARG A 623 -23.70 -21.82 14.51
CA ARG A 623 -22.99 -22.16 15.78
C ARG A 623 -23.82 -22.94 16.80
N LYS A 624 -25.15 -23.07 16.62
CA LYS A 624 -25.99 -23.88 17.52
C LYS A 624 -25.75 -25.38 17.37
N MET A 625 -25.11 -25.85 16.30
CA MET A 625 -24.72 -27.26 16.18
C MET A 625 -23.78 -27.69 17.31
N PHE A 626 -22.98 -26.76 17.83
CA PHE A 626 -22.07 -27.01 18.95
C PHE A 626 -22.76 -26.94 20.31
N GLY A 627 -24.09 -26.72 20.39
CA GLY A 627 -24.84 -26.72 21.64
C GLY A 627 -24.23 -25.85 22.75
N ASP A 628 -24.12 -26.41 23.96
CA ASP A 628 -23.50 -25.75 25.12
C ASP A 628 -21.98 -26.00 25.22
N ILE A 629 -21.37 -26.55 24.17
CA ILE A 629 -19.96 -26.93 24.09
C ILE A 629 -19.06 -25.71 23.80
N ASN A 630 -19.58 -24.72 23.09
CA ASN A 630 -18.86 -23.51 22.72
C ASN A 630 -19.21 -22.34 23.67
N LEU A 631 -18.19 -21.69 24.24
CA LEU A 631 -18.34 -20.53 25.13
C LEU A 631 -19.06 -19.35 24.44
N GLU A 632 -18.77 -19.11 23.17
CA GLU A 632 -19.41 -18.06 22.37
C GLU A 632 -20.91 -18.31 22.17
N SER A 633 -21.30 -19.57 21.98
CA SER A 633 -22.71 -19.95 21.85
C SER A 633 -23.50 -19.68 23.14
N ARG A 634 -22.86 -19.76 24.32
CA ARG A 634 -23.48 -19.43 25.62
C ARG A 634 -23.64 -17.92 25.80
N LEU A 635 -22.64 -17.13 25.44
CA LEU A 635 -22.69 -15.66 25.51
C LEU A 635 -23.79 -15.09 24.62
N HIS A 636 -23.92 -15.57 23.37
CA HIS A 636 -24.99 -15.16 22.47
C HIS A 636 -26.40 -15.50 22.99
N ARG A 637 -26.56 -16.64 23.70
CA ARG A 637 -27.85 -17.02 24.31
C ARG A 637 -28.20 -16.10 25.48
N ALA A 638 -27.23 -15.79 26.34
CA ALA A 638 -27.43 -14.85 27.45
C ALA A 638 -27.84 -13.46 26.94
N PHE A 639 -27.18 -12.95 25.91
CA PHE A 639 -27.46 -11.63 25.32
C PHE A 639 -28.86 -11.54 24.69
N ARG A 640 -29.32 -12.58 24.00
CA ARG A 640 -30.69 -12.64 23.44
C ARG A 640 -31.78 -12.67 24.50
N THR A 641 -31.55 -13.37 25.60
CA THR A 641 -32.50 -13.41 26.73
C THR A 641 -32.64 -12.01 27.34
N VAL A 642 -31.55 -11.28 27.53
CA VAL A 642 -31.57 -9.89 28.02
C VAL A 642 -32.25 -8.95 27.03
N SER A 643 -31.95 -9.07 25.73
CA SER A 643 -32.57 -8.25 24.68
C SER A 643 -34.08 -8.45 24.58
N ASN A 644 -34.56 -9.69 24.72
CA ASN A 644 -36.00 -10.01 24.71
C ASN A 644 -36.70 -9.54 26.00
N VAL A 645 -36.01 -9.53 27.14
CA VAL A 645 -36.53 -8.97 28.40
C VAL A 645 -36.61 -7.43 28.33
N MET A 646 -35.65 -6.76 27.70
CA MET A 646 -35.72 -5.32 27.45
C MET A 646 -36.82 -4.93 26.45
N ALA A 647 -37.03 -5.71 25.40
CA ALA A 647 -38.08 -5.47 24.41
C ALA A 647 -39.51 -5.77 24.94
N SER A 648 -39.64 -6.57 25.99
CA SER A 648 -40.93 -6.84 26.65
C SER A 648 -41.23 -5.85 27.78
N ALA A 649 -40.22 -5.18 28.35
CA ALA A 649 -40.39 -4.11 29.33
C ALA A 649 -40.90 -2.80 28.73
N THR A 650 -40.67 -2.54 27.43
CA THR A 650 -41.08 -1.29 26.77
C THR A 650 -42.57 -1.22 26.37
N ASN A 651 -43.33 -2.32 26.47
CA ASN A 651 -44.74 -2.37 26.04
C ASN A 651 -45.77 -2.35 27.19
N VAL A 652 -45.36 -2.18 28.45
CA VAL A 652 -46.27 -2.26 29.62
C VAL A 652 -46.50 -0.95 30.37
N GLN A 653 -45.81 0.15 30.00
CA GLN A 653 -46.02 1.44 30.65
C GLN A 653 -46.46 2.52 29.66
N GLN A 654 -47.78 2.60 29.43
CA GLN A 654 -48.54 3.86 29.50
C GLN A 654 -50.03 3.62 29.18
N ALA A 655 -50.82 3.33 30.22
CA ALA A 655 -52.26 3.43 30.20
C ALA A 655 -52.74 4.33 31.35
N ARG A 656 -53.36 5.46 30.99
CA ARG A 656 -54.18 6.42 31.79
C ARG A 656 -53.36 7.29 32.80
N ALA A 657 -53.61 8.58 33.03
CA ALA A 657 -54.84 9.35 32.91
C ALA A 657 -54.65 10.91 32.92
N TYR A 658 -55.72 11.60 32.51
CA TYR A 658 -56.21 12.96 32.80
C TYR A 658 -55.67 14.23 32.14
N SER A 659 -56.64 14.92 31.52
CA SER A 659 -56.64 16.26 30.95
C SER A 659 -56.70 17.37 32.01
N SER A 660 -56.00 18.48 31.79
CA SER A 660 -56.54 19.84 31.95
C SER A 660 -55.60 20.85 31.28
N ALA A 661 -56.21 21.91 30.75
CA ALA A 661 -55.63 22.90 29.86
C ALA A 661 -54.82 23.98 30.59
N ALA A 662 -53.70 24.42 30.00
CA ALA A 662 -53.25 25.81 29.91
C ALA A 662 -51.92 25.88 29.13
N SER A 663 -51.88 26.71 28.07
CA SER A 663 -50.68 27.15 27.34
C SER A 663 -50.03 28.35 28.08
N PRO A 664 -48.82 28.89 27.74
CA PRO A 664 -48.17 28.78 26.43
C PRO A 664 -46.61 28.84 26.35
N LEU A 665 -46.13 28.72 25.10
CA LEU A 665 -44.83 29.17 24.52
C LEU A 665 -43.50 28.52 24.96
N HIS A 666 -42.97 27.59 24.16
CA HIS A 666 -41.72 27.86 23.43
C HIS A 666 -41.55 26.96 22.20
N SER A 667 -40.92 27.56 21.19
CA SER A 667 -40.93 27.27 19.77
C SER A 667 -39.92 26.21 19.31
N TYR A 668 -40.39 25.26 18.50
CA TYR A 668 -39.60 24.67 17.41
C TYR A 668 -40.45 24.68 16.13
N ARG A 669 -40.04 25.54 15.19
CA ARG A 669 -40.61 25.65 13.84
C ARG A 669 -40.15 24.45 13.00
N LEU A 670 -41.09 23.53 12.72
CA LEU A 670 -41.06 22.72 11.51
C LEU A 670 -41.46 23.60 10.32
N ILE A 671 -40.56 23.78 9.35
CA ILE A 671 -40.95 24.32 8.04
C ILE A 671 -41.58 23.17 7.25
N ARG A 672 -42.90 23.04 7.39
CA ARG A 672 -43.78 22.39 6.42
C ARG A 672 -44.15 23.47 5.40
N ARG A 673 -43.67 23.36 4.15
CA ARG A 673 -44.20 24.20 3.07
C ARG A 673 -45.50 23.59 2.56
N GLN A 674 -46.60 24.26 2.89
CA GLN A 674 -47.91 24.07 2.29
C GLN A 674 -47.90 24.48 0.83
N LEU A 675 -48.51 23.63 0.01
CA LEU A 675 -49.18 24.02 -1.23
C LEU A 675 -50.20 25.12 -0.92
N ALA A 676 -49.96 26.32 -1.45
CA ALA A 676 -50.98 27.35 -1.58
C ALA A 676 -51.26 27.54 -3.07
N GLN A 677 -52.48 27.15 -3.46
CA GLN A 677 -53.07 27.52 -4.74
C GLN A 677 -53.32 29.04 -4.75
N THR A 678 -52.78 29.71 -5.77
CA THR A 678 -53.36 30.92 -6.33
C THR A 678 -53.48 30.69 -7.85
N SER A 679 -54.68 30.89 -8.40
CA SER A 679 -55.00 30.72 -9.83
C SER A 679 -55.02 32.09 -10.53
N PRO A 680 -55.07 32.22 -11.87
CA PRO A 680 -54.64 31.31 -12.94
C PRO A 680 -53.71 32.04 -13.94
N GLY A 681 -52.50 31.53 -14.15
CA GLY A 681 -51.68 31.88 -15.32
C GLY A 681 -51.50 30.61 -16.14
N ARG A 682 -52.22 30.49 -17.26
CA ARG A 682 -52.00 29.42 -18.23
C ARG A 682 -50.63 29.64 -18.87
N SER A 683 -49.55 29.21 -18.21
CA SER A 683 -48.25 29.02 -18.86
C SER A 683 -48.07 27.53 -19.10
N TYR A 684 -48.05 27.16 -20.37
CA TYR A 684 -47.62 25.84 -20.79
C TYR A 684 -46.20 25.65 -20.23
N ALA A 685 -45.98 24.69 -19.33
CA ALA A 685 -44.64 24.28 -18.96
C ALA A 685 -44.00 23.65 -20.21
N THR A 686 -43.25 24.44 -20.98
CA THR A 686 -42.64 24.05 -22.24
C THR A 686 -41.39 23.18 -22.07
N THR A 687 -41.02 22.81 -20.83
CA THR A 687 -39.77 22.08 -20.56
C THR A 687 -39.97 20.95 -19.57
N THR A 688 -39.63 19.72 -19.96
CA THR A 688 -39.60 18.51 -19.13
C THR A 688 -38.36 18.44 -18.22
N ASN A 689 -37.34 19.25 -18.51
CA ASN A 689 -36.11 19.32 -17.72
C ASN A 689 -36.41 19.96 -16.34
N PRO A 690 -36.11 19.27 -15.22
CA PRO A 690 -36.35 19.79 -13.87
C PRO A 690 -35.43 20.96 -13.48
N ASN A 691 -34.33 21.16 -14.21
CA ASN A 691 -33.37 22.23 -14.01
C ASN A 691 -32.97 22.78 -15.39
N PRO A 692 -33.83 23.59 -16.04
CA PRO A 692 -33.54 24.12 -17.37
C PRO A 692 -32.45 25.21 -17.31
N PRO A 693 -31.63 25.37 -18.37
CA PRO A 693 -30.64 26.44 -18.45
C PRO A 693 -31.25 27.83 -18.26
N LEU A 694 -30.51 28.73 -17.61
CA LEU A 694 -31.00 30.10 -17.40
C LEU A 694 -31.05 30.90 -18.72
N GLY A 695 -30.25 30.50 -19.72
CA GLY A 695 -30.10 31.26 -20.96
C GLY A 695 -29.65 32.69 -20.68
N ASP A 696 -30.15 33.65 -21.48
CA ASP A 696 -29.80 35.07 -21.32
C ASP A 696 -30.37 35.70 -20.04
N LYS A 697 -31.20 34.98 -19.27
CA LYS A 697 -31.77 35.49 -18.01
C LYS A 697 -30.70 35.72 -16.94
N ASN A 698 -29.55 35.05 -17.03
CA ASN A 698 -28.44 35.26 -16.10
C ASN A 698 -27.50 36.38 -16.53
N ASN A 699 -27.64 36.93 -17.75
CA ASN A 699 -26.74 37.93 -18.32
C ASN A 699 -27.05 39.33 -17.77
N SER A 700 -26.62 39.60 -16.53
CA SER A 700 -26.85 40.87 -15.83
C SER A 700 -25.57 41.69 -15.68
N ASN A 701 -24.40 41.05 -15.79
CA ASN A 701 -23.11 41.68 -15.61
C ASN A 701 -22.43 41.93 -16.97
N SER A 702 -22.16 43.19 -17.28
CA SER A 702 -21.41 43.61 -18.49
C SER A 702 -19.99 44.07 -18.17
N ARG A 703 -19.60 44.10 -16.89
CA ARG A 703 -18.25 44.49 -16.46
C ARG A 703 -17.30 43.31 -16.65
N PRO A 704 -16.10 43.48 -17.24
CA PRO A 704 -15.11 42.42 -17.31
C PRO A 704 -14.67 41.97 -15.90
N ALA A 705 -14.76 40.67 -15.61
CA ALA A 705 -14.26 40.09 -14.36
C ALA A 705 -12.75 39.83 -14.45
N LYS A 706 -12.03 40.21 -13.40
CA LYS A 706 -10.59 39.95 -13.27
C LYS A 706 -10.36 38.58 -12.67
N VAL A 707 -9.66 37.71 -13.41
CA VAL A 707 -9.43 36.32 -13.04
C VAL A 707 -7.95 36.10 -12.70
N ALA A 708 -7.68 35.38 -11.61
CA ALA A 708 -6.36 34.85 -11.31
C ALA A 708 -6.37 33.31 -11.36
N LEU A 709 -5.40 32.73 -12.07
CA LEU A 709 -5.24 31.29 -12.21
C LEU A 709 -4.00 30.82 -11.43
N ILE A 710 -4.23 30.06 -10.36
CA ILE A 710 -3.16 29.49 -9.53
C ILE A 710 -2.94 28.03 -9.94
N GLY A 711 -1.74 27.68 -10.43
CA GLY A 711 -1.43 26.31 -10.87
C GLY A 711 -1.57 26.08 -12.39
N ALA A 712 -1.30 27.09 -13.21
CA ALA A 712 -1.60 27.06 -14.65
C ALA A 712 -0.72 26.13 -15.53
N ARG A 713 0.26 25.42 -14.96
CA ARG A 713 1.15 24.53 -15.72
C ARG A 713 0.42 23.33 -16.34
N GLY A 714 -0.61 22.80 -15.67
CA GLY A 714 -1.28 21.57 -16.08
C GLY A 714 -2.10 21.73 -17.37
N TYR A 715 -2.42 20.62 -18.04
CA TYR A 715 -3.23 20.61 -19.27
C TYR A 715 -4.59 21.31 -19.08
N THR A 716 -5.25 21.10 -17.94
CA THR A 716 -6.50 21.79 -17.59
C THR A 716 -6.32 23.31 -17.48
N GLY A 717 -5.22 23.76 -16.88
CA GLY A 717 -4.92 25.20 -16.76
C GLY A 717 -4.76 25.85 -18.14
N GLN A 718 -4.04 25.17 -19.06
CA GLN A 718 -3.89 25.64 -20.44
C GLN A 718 -5.21 25.67 -21.20
N ALA A 719 -6.04 24.63 -21.07
CA ALA A 719 -7.37 24.58 -21.68
C ALA A 719 -8.29 25.70 -21.16
N LEU A 720 -8.18 26.05 -19.87
CA LEU A 720 -8.93 27.17 -19.29
C LEU A 720 -8.40 28.53 -19.78
N ILE A 721 -7.08 28.69 -19.93
CA ILE A 721 -6.49 29.91 -20.50
C ILE A 721 -7.03 30.17 -21.91
N ASP A 722 -7.11 29.14 -22.74
CA ASP A 722 -7.66 29.24 -24.10
C ASP A 722 -9.14 29.68 -24.11
N LEU A 723 -9.96 29.11 -23.22
CA LEU A 723 -11.35 29.52 -23.03
C LEU A 723 -11.46 30.98 -22.55
N LEU A 724 -10.65 31.37 -21.57
CA LEU A 724 -10.62 32.75 -21.05
C LEU A 724 -10.14 33.74 -22.12
N ASN A 725 -9.24 33.34 -23.03
CA ASN A 725 -8.81 34.18 -24.15
C ASN A 725 -9.99 34.54 -25.07
N HIS A 726 -10.94 33.63 -25.27
CA HIS A 726 -12.11 33.84 -26.13
C HIS A 726 -13.34 34.44 -25.41
N HIS A 727 -13.35 34.45 -24.07
CA HIS A 727 -14.49 34.96 -23.31
C HIS A 727 -14.58 36.50 -23.35
N PRO A 728 -15.66 37.15 -23.83
CA PRO A 728 -15.70 38.60 -24.02
C PRO A 728 -15.54 39.41 -22.73
N ASN A 729 -16.06 38.90 -21.60
CA ASN A 729 -16.16 39.63 -20.34
C ASN A 729 -15.32 39.04 -19.19
N MET A 730 -14.25 38.30 -19.50
CA MET A 730 -13.30 37.81 -18.48
C MET A 730 -11.87 38.10 -18.92
N ASP A 731 -11.09 38.67 -18.00
CA ASP A 731 -9.71 39.06 -18.23
C ASP A 731 -8.78 38.38 -17.22
N LEU A 732 -7.87 37.55 -17.73
CA LEU A 732 -6.84 36.90 -16.95
C LEU A 732 -5.79 37.94 -16.53
N GLN A 733 -5.65 38.19 -15.23
CA GLN A 733 -4.69 39.17 -14.71
C GLN A 733 -3.39 38.52 -14.25
N HIS A 734 -3.51 37.41 -13.51
CA HIS A 734 -2.37 36.73 -12.89
C HIS A 734 -2.40 35.24 -13.15
N VAL A 735 -1.22 34.68 -13.38
CA VAL A 735 -1.03 33.26 -13.65
C VAL A 735 0.16 32.76 -12.83
N SER A 736 -0.11 31.91 -11.83
CA SER A 736 0.93 31.41 -10.93
C SER A 736 1.41 30.01 -11.35
N SER A 737 2.73 29.86 -11.46
CA SER A 737 3.44 28.59 -11.68
C SER A 737 4.86 28.69 -11.14
N ARG A 738 5.19 27.87 -10.13
CA ARG A 738 6.55 27.82 -9.53
C ARG A 738 7.64 27.53 -10.56
N GLU A 739 7.35 26.69 -11.54
CA GLU A 739 8.33 26.20 -12.52
C GLU A 739 8.46 27.09 -13.76
N LEU A 740 7.39 27.79 -14.13
CA LEU A 740 7.37 28.65 -15.30
C LEU A 740 7.58 30.12 -14.95
N ALA A 741 7.77 30.45 -13.66
CA ALA A 741 7.95 31.81 -13.18
C ALA A 741 9.00 32.58 -14.01
N GLY A 742 8.63 33.78 -14.45
CA GLY A 742 9.44 34.63 -15.32
C GLY A 742 9.31 34.36 -16.83
N GLN A 743 8.62 33.29 -17.24
CA GLN A 743 8.34 33.03 -18.66
C GLN A 743 7.05 33.73 -19.11
N LYS A 744 7.00 34.16 -20.38
CA LYS A 744 5.80 34.73 -21.00
C LYS A 744 4.73 33.65 -21.21
N LEU A 745 3.49 33.95 -20.84
CA LEU A 745 2.33 33.11 -21.11
C LEU A 745 2.06 33.06 -22.62
N LYS A 746 1.91 31.85 -23.16
CA LYS A 746 1.51 31.61 -24.55
C LYS A 746 0.03 31.25 -24.61
N GLY A 747 -0.66 31.60 -25.69
CA GLY A 747 -2.08 31.27 -25.89
C GLY A 747 -3.08 32.25 -25.26
N TYR A 748 -2.61 33.37 -24.71
CA TYR A 748 -3.46 34.48 -24.25
C TYR A 748 -3.04 35.76 -24.97
N GLU A 749 -3.92 36.32 -25.78
CA GLU A 749 -3.62 37.41 -26.72
C GLU A 749 -4.16 38.77 -26.25
N LYS A 750 -5.12 38.78 -25.32
CA LYS A 750 -5.71 40.01 -24.77
C LYS A 750 -4.69 40.88 -24.03
N LYS A 751 -3.68 40.26 -23.42
CA LYS A 751 -2.65 40.94 -22.63
C LYS A 751 -1.38 40.11 -22.55
N GLU A 752 -0.24 40.79 -22.47
CA GLU A 752 1.03 40.15 -22.14
C GLU A 752 1.10 39.83 -20.64
N ILE A 753 1.13 38.54 -20.32
CA ILE A 753 1.20 38.03 -18.95
C ILE A 753 2.49 37.22 -18.80
N THR A 754 3.16 37.38 -17.67
CA THR A 754 4.30 36.56 -17.28
C THR A 754 3.88 35.66 -16.14
N TYR A 755 4.31 34.40 -16.15
CA TYR A 755 4.08 33.51 -15.02
C TYR A 755 4.74 34.05 -13.76
N GLU A 756 4.01 34.03 -12.66
CA GLU A 756 4.47 34.47 -11.34
C GLU A 756 4.63 33.27 -10.40
N ASN A 757 5.36 33.45 -9.31
CA ASN A 757 5.42 32.49 -8.20
C ASN A 757 4.70 33.07 -6.98
N LEU A 758 3.38 33.18 -7.07
CA LEU A 758 2.56 33.77 -6.00
C LEU A 758 2.55 32.87 -4.76
N SER A 759 2.98 33.41 -3.63
CA SER A 759 2.81 32.78 -2.32
C SER A 759 1.41 33.01 -1.76
N ALA A 760 1.01 32.28 -0.72
CA ALA A 760 -0.25 32.51 -0.03
C ALA A 760 -0.35 33.95 0.53
N GLU A 761 0.77 34.53 0.95
CA GLU A 761 0.83 35.90 1.44
C GLU A 761 0.60 36.92 0.32
N ASP A 762 1.17 36.68 -0.87
CA ASP A 762 0.92 37.54 -2.04
C ASP A 762 -0.55 37.49 -2.45
N VAL A 763 -1.14 36.29 -2.44
CA VAL A 763 -2.57 36.09 -2.71
C VAL A 763 -3.45 36.78 -1.67
N ARG A 764 -3.08 36.73 -0.38
CA ARG A 764 -3.79 37.46 0.68
C ARG A 764 -3.81 38.97 0.39
N ARG A 765 -2.64 39.56 0.16
CA ARG A 765 -2.50 40.99 -0.13
C ARG A 765 -3.31 41.41 -1.36
N MET A 766 -3.24 40.63 -2.44
CA MET A 766 -4.02 40.89 -3.66
C MET A 766 -5.54 40.77 -3.44
N ALA A 767 -5.96 39.85 -2.56
CA ALA A 767 -7.37 39.72 -2.17
C ALA A 767 -7.82 40.93 -1.33
N GLU A 768 -7.02 41.38 -0.35
CA GLU A 768 -7.28 42.58 0.47
C GLU A 768 -7.42 43.84 -0.39
N ASP A 769 -6.56 44.00 -1.38
CA ASP A 769 -6.58 45.12 -2.32
C ASP A 769 -7.77 45.09 -3.29
N GLY A 770 -8.57 44.00 -3.31
CA GLY A 770 -9.72 43.84 -4.21
C GLY A 770 -9.33 43.78 -5.68
N GLN A 771 -8.10 43.32 -5.98
CA GLN A 771 -7.58 43.32 -7.36
C GLN A 771 -8.21 42.24 -8.25
N ILE A 772 -8.75 41.18 -7.64
CA ILE A 772 -9.22 39.96 -8.31
C ILE A 772 -10.67 39.64 -7.91
N ASP A 773 -11.53 39.48 -8.93
CA ASP A 773 -12.94 39.12 -8.74
C ASP A 773 -13.11 37.59 -8.62
N CYS A 774 -12.31 36.80 -9.35
CA CYS A 774 -12.38 35.35 -9.35
C CYS A 774 -11.00 34.67 -9.29
N TRP A 775 -10.86 33.72 -8.37
CA TRP A 775 -9.68 32.90 -8.17
C TRP A 775 -9.95 31.47 -8.59
N VAL A 776 -9.15 30.95 -9.52
CA VAL A 776 -9.23 29.54 -9.94
C VAL A 776 -8.02 28.79 -9.42
N MET A 777 -8.26 27.78 -8.59
CA MET A 777 -7.24 26.86 -8.07
C MET A 777 -7.12 25.66 -9.00
N ALA A 778 -6.15 25.69 -9.90
CA ALA A 778 -5.73 24.58 -10.77
C ALA A 778 -4.54 23.82 -10.16
N LEU A 779 -4.62 23.54 -8.86
CA LEU A 779 -3.54 22.92 -8.08
C LEU A 779 -3.77 21.41 -7.91
N PRO A 780 -2.71 20.62 -7.61
CA PRO A 780 -2.88 19.24 -7.18
C PRO A 780 -3.70 19.12 -5.89
N ASN A 781 -4.34 17.96 -5.68
CA ASN A 781 -5.06 17.67 -4.44
C ASN A 781 -4.15 17.83 -3.20
N GLY A 782 -4.70 18.42 -2.14
CA GLY A 782 -4.08 18.68 -0.85
C GLY A 782 -3.30 20.00 -0.79
N VAL A 783 -3.36 20.83 -1.83
CA VAL A 783 -2.52 22.03 -1.96
C VAL A 783 -3.34 23.33 -1.95
N CYS A 784 -4.65 23.27 -2.16
CA CYS A 784 -5.48 24.48 -2.29
C CYS A 784 -5.65 25.25 -0.98
N LYS A 785 -5.65 24.54 0.17
CA LYS A 785 -6.02 25.10 1.47
C LYS A 785 -5.30 26.40 1.86
N PRO A 786 -3.96 26.52 1.79
CA PRO A 786 -3.28 27.77 2.17
C PRO A 786 -3.69 28.98 1.32
N PHE A 787 -3.94 28.79 0.02
CA PHE A 787 -4.38 29.85 -0.88
C PHE A 787 -5.83 30.24 -0.63
N VAL A 788 -6.69 29.25 -0.43
CA VAL A 788 -8.10 29.47 -0.08
C VAL A 788 -8.23 30.23 1.25
N ASP A 789 -7.48 29.81 2.27
CA ASP A 789 -7.47 30.47 3.58
C ASP A 789 -6.95 31.92 3.48
N ALA A 790 -5.93 32.15 2.64
CA ALA A 790 -5.42 33.50 2.34
C ALA A 790 -6.47 34.39 1.65
N ILE A 791 -7.16 33.88 0.63
CA ILE A 791 -8.22 34.63 -0.06
C ILE A 791 -9.34 34.97 0.91
N ASN A 792 -9.81 33.99 1.69
CA ASN A 792 -10.90 34.18 2.65
C ASN A 792 -10.55 35.19 3.76
N SER A 793 -9.27 35.27 4.13
CA SER A 793 -8.79 36.23 5.13
C SER A 793 -8.75 37.64 4.55
N GLY A 794 -8.40 37.79 3.27
CA GLY A 794 -8.24 39.09 2.62
C GLY A 794 -9.53 39.68 2.03
N SER A 795 -10.42 38.85 1.48
CA SER A 795 -11.70 39.28 0.89
C SER A 795 -12.79 38.25 1.08
N LYS A 796 -14.01 38.71 1.41
CA LYS A 796 -15.20 37.86 1.50
C LYS A 796 -16.04 37.82 0.22
N ASN A 797 -15.72 38.67 -0.77
CA ASN A 797 -16.56 38.88 -1.95
C ASN A 797 -16.01 38.25 -3.23
N SER A 798 -14.75 37.81 -3.24
CA SER A 798 -14.15 37.17 -4.42
C SER A 798 -14.64 35.73 -4.57
N LEU A 799 -14.96 35.33 -5.80
CA LEU A 799 -15.33 33.95 -6.13
C LEU A 799 -14.08 33.06 -6.10
N VAL A 800 -14.16 31.91 -5.46
CA VAL A 800 -13.10 30.89 -5.48
C VAL A 800 -13.63 29.60 -6.10
N ILE A 801 -12.92 29.10 -7.11
CA ILE A 801 -13.22 27.82 -7.76
C ILE A 801 -12.05 26.87 -7.58
N ASP A 802 -12.32 25.70 -7.01
CA ASP A 802 -11.34 24.62 -6.87
C ASP A 802 -11.55 23.56 -7.96
N LEU A 803 -10.51 23.30 -8.76
CA LEU A 803 -10.52 22.22 -9.75
C LEU A 803 -10.03 20.88 -9.19
N SER A 804 -9.41 20.90 -8.00
CA SER A 804 -8.94 19.71 -7.30
C SER A 804 -10.10 18.94 -6.67
N ALA A 805 -9.79 17.91 -5.88
CA ALA A 805 -10.78 17.15 -5.13
C ALA A 805 -10.96 17.61 -3.68
N ASP A 806 -10.23 18.65 -3.23
CA ASP A 806 -10.11 19.03 -1.82
C ASP A 806 -11.45 19.41 -1.19
N TYR A 807 -12.33 20.08 -1.94
CA TYR A 807 -13.61 20.59 -1.44
C TYR A 807 -14.84 19.94 -2.09
N ARG A 808 -14.70 18.82 -2.80
CA ARG A 808 -15.84 18.15 -3.48
C ARG A 808 -16.83 17.48 -2.52
N PHE A 809 -16.38 17.22 -1.29
CA PHE A 809 -17.16 16.59 -0.22
C PHE A 809 -17.52 17.57 0.91
N ASP A 810 -17.13 18.84 0.79
CA ASP A 810 -17.37 19.87 1.79
C ASP A 810 -18.76 20.50 1.55
N SER A 811 -19.61 20.49 2.58
CA SER A 811 -20.96 21.06 2.52
C SER A 811 -20.98 22.59 2.40
N GLU A 812 -19.90 23.26 2.81
CA GLU A 812 -19.74 24.72 2.72
C GLU A 812 -19.41 25.17 1.29
N TRP A 813 -19.07 24.24 0.40
CA TRP A 813 -18.80 24.50 -1.01
C TRP A 813 -19.98 24.10 -1.87
N THR A 814 -20.23 24.86 -2.93
CA THR A 814 -21.25 24.49 -3.91
C THR A 814 -20.63 23.60 -4.97
N TYR A 815 -21.18 22.40 -5.16
CA TYR A 815 -20.73 21.49 -6.20
C TYR A 815 -21.13 22.01 -7.59
N GLY A 816 -20.14 22.22 -8.46
CA GLY A 816 -20.29 22.96 -9.72
C GLY A 816 -20.75 22.11 -10.90
N LEU A 817 -21.89 21.42 -10.79
CA LEU A 817 -22.50 20.63 -11.88
C LEU A 817 -23.90 21.19 -12.26
N PRO A 818 -23.98 22.24 -13.09
CA PRO A 818 -25.22 22.99 -13.36
C PRO A 818 -26.41 22.16 -13.88
N GLU A 819 -26.16 21.04 -14.55
CA GLU A 819 -27.22 20.18 -15.08
C GLU A 819 -27.97 19.41 -13.97
N LEU A 820 -27.32 19.15 -12.83
CA LEU A 820 -27.87 18.39 -11.71
C LEU A 820 -28.10 19.24 -10.46
N ILE A 821 -27.25 20.23 -10.23
CA ILE A 821 -27.32 21.15 -9.08
C ILE A 821 -28.11 22.39 -9.47
N ASP A 822 -28.99 22.86 -8.57
CA ASP A 822 -29.77 24.07 -8.80
C ASP A 822 -28.86 25.25 -9.19
N ARG A 823 -29.05 25.74 -10.42
CA ARG A 823 -28.28 26.86 -10.98
C ARG A 823 -28.38 28.12 -10.13
N SER A 824 -29.49 28.31 -9.41
CA SER A 824 -29.66 29.45 -8.52
C SER A 824 -28.69 29.41 -7.32
N ARG A 825 -28.32 28.21 -6.88
CA ARG A 825 -27.32 27.99 -5.83
C ARG A 825 -25.92 28.29 -6.35
N ILE A 826 -25.59 27.82 -7.55
CA ILE A 826 -24.30 28.10 -8.20
C ILE A 826 -24.14 29.60 -8.45
N ALA A 827 -25.18 30.27 -8.96
CA ALA A 827 -25.16 31.71 -9.22
C ALA A 827 -24.94 32.59 -7.98
N LYS A 828 -25.26 32.09 -6.78
CA LYS A 828 -25.06 32.79 -5.50
C LYS A 828 -23.79 32.33 -4.76
N ALA A 829 -23.09 31.33 -5.29
CA ALA A 829 -21.95 30.73 -4.60
C ALA A 829 -20.72 31.64 -4.72
N THR A 830 -20.02 31.83 -3.60
CA THR A 830 -18.67 32.43 -3.58
C THR A 830 -17.57 31.37 -3.55
N ARG A 831 -17.94 30.10 -3.35
CA ARG A 831 -17.05 28.94 -3.26
C ARG A 831 -17.64 27.78 -4.05
N ILE A 832 -16.94 27.37 -5.11
CA ILE A 832 -17.39 26.30 -6.01
C ILE A 832 -16.32 25.21 -6.11
N SER A 833 -16.70 23.97 -5.83
CA SER A 833 -15.86 22.80 -6.10
C SER A 833 -16.26 22.21 -7.44
N ASN A 834 -15.33 22.20 -8.39
CA ASN A 834 -15.59 21.71 -9.73
C ASN A 834 -15.59 20.16 -9.72
N PRO A 835 -16.55 19.52 -10.40
CA PRO A 835 -16.61 18.06 -10.46
C PRO A 835 -15.38 17.47 -11.15
N GLY A 836 -15.05 16.24 -10.80
CA GLY A 836 -14.05 15.44 -11.50
C GLY A 836 -14.54 15.00 -12.88
N CYS A 837 -13.61 14.76 -13.80
CA CYS A 837 -13.94 14.42 -15.19
C CYS A 837 -14.75 13.12 -15.30
N TYR A 838 -14.30 12.04 -14.67
CA TYR A 838 -15.07 10.79 -14.62
C TYR A 838 -16.41 10.97 -13.90
N ALA A 839 -16.40 11.70 -12.78
CA ALA A 839 -17.62 11.94 -12.01
C ALA A 839 -18.67 12.71 -12.83
N THR A 840 -18.24 13.67 -13.65
CA THR A 840 -19.13 14.44 -14.54
C THR A 840 -19.86 13.53 -15.52
N ALA A 841 -19.13 12.68 -16.25
CA ALA A 841 -19.72 11.77 -17.22
C ALA A 841 -20.64 10.73 -16.57
N ALA A 842 -20.21 10.13 -15.46
CA ALA A 842 -20.98 9.12 -14.75
C ALA A 842 -22.26 9.69 -14.13
N GLN A 843 -22.20 10.86 -13.48
CA GLN A 843 -23.37 11.50 -12.88
C GLN A 843 -24.42 11.85 -13.93
N LEU A 844 -24.00 12.47 -15.04
CA LEU A 844 -24.92 12.80 -16.14
C LEU A 844 -25.47 11.53 -16.82
N GLY A 845 -24.68 10.46 -16.86
CA GLY A 845 -25.14 9.14 -17.28
C GLY A 845 -26.20 8.57 -16.35
N ILE A 846 -26.00 8.55 -15.03
CA ILE A 846 -26.84 7.79 -14.10
C ILE A 846 -28.10 8.58 -13.67
N ALA A 847 -28.01 9.89 -13.55
CA ALA A 847 -29.05 10.73 -12.93
C ALA A 847 -30.48 10.51 -13.46
N PRO A 848 -30.74 10.34 -14.78
CA PRO A 848 -32.10 10.09 -15.27
C PRO A 848 -32.72 8.77 -14.78
N LEU A 849 -31.90 7.82 -14.32
CA LEU A 849 -32.31 6.47 -13.93
C LEU A 849 -32.30 6.22 -12.42
N ILE A 850 -31.89 7.19 -11.60
CA ILE A 850 -31.92 7.08 -10.12
C ILE A 850 -33.29 6.59 -9.61
N PRO A 851 -34.44 7.14 -10.06
CA PRO A 851 -35.74 6.67 -9.59
C PRO A 851 -36.05 5.21 -9.92
N TYR A 852 -35.31 4.58 -10.85
CA TYR A 852 -35.58 3.25 -11.40
C TYR A 852 -34.50 2.21 -11.05
N LEU A 853 -33.54 2.55 -10.17
CA LEU A 853 -32.47 1.63 -9.78
C LEU A 853 -33.02 0.38 -9.07
N GLY A 854 -32.62 -0.79 -9.57
CA GLY A 854 -32.89 -2.10 -8.96
C GLY A 854 -31.68 -2.70 -8.23
N GLY A 855 -30.58 -1.95 -8.16
CA GLY A 855 -29.31 -2.36 -7.58
C GLY A 855 -28.20 -1.38 -7.96
N GLN A 856 -26.98 -1.68 -7.52
CA GLN A 856 -25.80 -0.83 -7.71
C GLN A 856 -25.40 -0.69 -9.20
N PRO A 857 -25.35 0.54 -9.75
CA PRO A 857 -24.75 0.79 -11.06
C PRO A 857 -23.25 0.45 -11.09
N THR A 858 -22.77 -0.12 -12.20
CA THR A 858 -21.35 -0.37 -12.44
C THR A 858 -20.86 0.46 -13.63
N VAL A 859 -19.83 1.27 -13.41
CA VAL A 859 -19.24 2.18 -14.39
C VAL A 859 -17.83 1.68 -14.74
N PHE A 860 -17.60 1.32 -16.00
CA PHE A 860 -16.25 1.11 -16.53
C PHE A 860 -15.86 2.34 -17.34
N GLY A 861 -14.78 3.01 -16.94
CA GLY A 861 -14.35 4.26 -17.58
C GLY A 861 -12.95 4.16 -18.16
N VAL A 862 -12.73 4.71 -19.36
CA VAL A 862 -11.41 4.82 -19.99
C VAL A 862 -11.13 6.26 -20.40
N SER A 863 -10.07 6.88 -19.89
CA SER A 863 -9.63 8.22 -20.26
C SER A 863 -8.37 8.23 -21.13
N GLY A 864 -8.16 9.34 -21.81
CA GLY A 864 -6.86 9.68 -22.37
C GLY A 864 -5.85 10.02 -21.28
N TYR A 865 -4.57 9.93 -21.63
CA TYR A 865 -3.47 10.06 -20.68
C TYR A 865 -3.25 11.49 -20.13
N SER A 866 -3.83 12.51 -20.76
CA SER A 866 -3.83 13.89 -20.23
C SER A 866 -4.44 14.00 -18.84
N GLY A 867 -5.37 13.09 -18.48
CA GLY A 867 -5.98 13.01 -17.16
C GLY A 867 -5.01 12.61 -16.04
N ALA A 868 -3.86 12.00 -16.36
CA ALA A 868 -2.81 11.70 -15.38
C ALA A 868 -1.89 12.92 -15.10
N GLY A 869 -2.13 14.05 -15.76
CA GLY A 869 -1.37 15.29 -15.58
C GLY A 869 -0.06 15.30 -16.37
N THR A 870 0.77 16.31 -16.11
CA THR A 870 2.03 16.57 -16.85
C THR A 870 3.27 15.96 -16.20
N ARG A 871 3.17 15.46 -14.96
CA ARG A 871 4.29 14.83 -14.25
C ARG A 871 4.49 13.39 -14.76
N PRO A 872 5.69 12.98 -15.19
CA PRO A 872 5.92 11.65 -15.73
C PRO A 872 5.47 10.53 -14.79
N SER A 873 4.78 9.55 -15.35
CA SER A 873 4.23 8.37 -14.66
C SER A 873 3.94 7.27 -15.70
N PRO A 874 3.79 6.00 -15.29
CA PRO A 874 3.35 4.94 -16.19
C PRO A 874 1.99 5.21 -16.86
N LYS A 875 1.17 6.09 -16.27
CA LYS A 875 -0.19 6.45 -16.72
C LYS A 875 -0.22 7.58 -17.75
N ASN A 876 0.91 8.26 -17.98
CA ASN A 876 1.09 9.23 -19.07
C ASN A 876 2.34 8.96 -19.92
N ASP A 877 2.89 7.76 -19.80
CA ASP A 877 3.91 7.26 -20.70
C ASP A 877 3.25 6.61 -21.92
N VAL A 878 3.34 7.30 -23.06
CA VAL A 878 2.77 6.85 -24.34
C VAL A 878 3.35 5.51 -24.78
N GLN A 879 4.63 5.23 -24.50
CA GLN A 879 5.24 3.95 -24.87
C GLN A 879 4.61 2.81 -24.07
N ASN A 880 4.44 3.00 -22.76
CA ASN A 880 3.81 2.04 -21.87
C ASN A 880 2.31 1.82 -22.17
N LEU A 881 1.63 2.85 -22.68
CA LEU A 881 0.22 2.79 -23.07
C LEU A 881 -0.01 2.26 -24.48
N THR A 882 1.03 2.18 -25.32
CA THR A 882 0.90 1.67 -26.68
C THR A 882 0.50 0.19 -26.65
N ASN A 883 -0.62 -0.14 -27.33
CA ASN A 883 -1.27 -1.46 -27.28
C ASN A 883 -1.69 -1.92 -25.87
N ASN A 884 -1.96 -0.97 -24.97
CA ASN A 884 -2.25 -1.25 -23.57
C ASN A 884 -3.32 -0.30 -23.00
N ILE A 885 -3.98 -0.73 -21.92
CA ILE A 885 -4.77 0.12 -21.04
C ILE A 885 -4.41 -0.22 -19.60
N ILE A 886 -4.36 0.79 -18.72
CA ILE A 886 -3.87 0.62 -17.35
C ILE A 886 -4.93 1.15 -16.39
N PRO A 887 -5.30 0.43 -15.32
CA PRO A 887 -6.22 0.95 -14.31
C PRO A 887 -5.61 2.13 -13.53
N TYR A 888 -6.43 3.13 -13.17
CA TYR A 888 -6.01 4.15 -12.20
C TYR A 888 -5.98 3.57 -10.78
N SER A 889 -7.10 2.97 -10.39
CA SER A 889 -7.30 2.07 -9.25
C SER A 889 -8.46 1.14 -9.61
N LEU A 890 -8.53 -0.04 -9.01
CA LEU A 890 -9.59 -1.02 -9.33
C LEU A 890 -10.86 -0.79 -8.50
N THR A 891 -10.74 -0.14 -7.36
CA THR A 891 -11.80 0.22 -6.40
C THR A 891 -11.38 1.47 -5.63
N ASP A 892 -12.28 2.06 -4.84
CA ASP A 892 -12.01 3.19 -3.93
C ASP A 892 -11.44 4.43 -4.62
N HIS A 893 -11.62 4.55 -5.94
CA HIS A 893 -11.20 5.73 -6.67
C HIS A 893 -11.97 6.95 -6.15
N ILE A 894 -11.32 8.12 -6.07
CA ILE A 894 -11.99 9.33 -5.55
C ILE A 894 -13.29 9.67 -6.28
N HIS A 895 -13.31 9.48 -7.60
CA HIS A 895 -14.53 9.64 -8.42
C HIS A 895 -15.64 8.64 -8.05
N GLU A 896 -15.33 7.43 -7.58
CA GLU A 896 -16.36 6.48 -7.10
C GLU A 896 -17.12 7.11 -5.93
N LYS A 897 -16.38 7.57 -4.93
CA LYS A 897 -16.93 8.25 -3.74
C LYS A 897 -17.65 9.54 -4.10
N GLU A 898 -17.10 10.30 -5.05
CA GLU A 898 -17.69 11.55 -5.54
C GLU A 898 -19.04 11.30 -6.21
N ILE A 899 -19.13 10.34 -7.12
CA ILE A 899 -20.38 9.99 -7.80
C ILE A 899 -21.40 9.52 -6.76
N SER A 900 -21.00 8.62 -5.85
CA SER A 900 -21.91 8.11 -4.83
C SER A 900 -22.45 9.20 -3.91
N ALA A 901 -21.57 10.09 -3.43
CA ALA A 901 -21.96 11.18 -2.53
C ALA A 901 -22.91 12.19 -3.20
N GLN A 902 -22.66 12.53 -4.47
CA GLN A 902 -23.45 13.54 -5.17
C GLN A 902 -24.77 13.00 -5.70
N LEU A 903 -24.83 11.72 -6.10
CA LEU A 903 -26.08 11.07 -6.49
C LEU A 903 -26.89 10.52 -5.31
N GLN A 904 -26.28 10.41 -4.12
CA GLN A 904 -26.84 9.76 -2.94
C GLN A 904 -27.17 8.28 -3.17
N GLU A 905 -26.39 7.61 -4.01
CA GLU A 905 -26.57 6.21 -4.39
C GLU A 905 -25.22 5.52 -4.47
N ASP A 906 -25.10 4.30 -3.98
CA ASP A 906 -23.84 3.55 -4.13
C ASP A 906 -23.62 3.17 -5.59
N ILE A 907 -22.41 3.38 -6.09
CA ILE A 907 -21.98 2.97 -7.43
C ILE A 907 -20.63 2.25 -7.36
N ALA A 908 -20.38 1.34 -8.30
CA ALA A 908 -19.08 0.70 -8.49
C ALA A 908 -18.39 1.31 -9.71
N PHE A 909 -17.13 1.73 -9.59
CA PHE A 909 -16.44 2.45 -10.67
C PHE A 909 -15.00 1.96 -10.88
N VAL A 910 -14.69 1.60 -12.13
CA VAL A 910 -13.39 1.06 -12.53
C VAL A 910 -12.71 1.94 -13.60
N PRO A 911 -11.88 2.92 -13.21
CA PRO A 911 -11.17 3.82 -14.11
C PRO A 911 -9.93 3.20 -14.76
N HIS A 912 -9.75 3.45 -16.06
CA HIS A 912 -8.59 3.05 -16.85
C HIS A 912 -8.07 4.21 -17.70
N VAL A 913 -6.79 4.17 -18.05
CA VAL A 913 -6.16 5.10 -18.98
C VAL A 913 -5.69 4.37 -20.23
N ALA A 914 -5.81 5.03 -21.38
CA ALA A 914 -5.37 4.54 -22.67
C ALA A 914 -4.45 5.55 -23.37
N VAL A 915 -3.91 5.12 -24.52
CA VAL A 915 -2.84 5.84 -25.25
C VAL A 915 -3.27 7.16 -25.90
N TRP A 916 -4.55 7.43 -26.10
CA TRP A 916 -4.99 8.70 -26.70
C TRP A 916 -4.82 9.86 -25.71
N PHE A 917 -4.62 11.08 -26.24
CA PHE A 917 -4.30 12.24 -25.39
C PHE A 917 -5.46 12.66 -24.48
N GLN A 918 -6.64 12.91 -25.04
CA GLN A 918 -7.81 13.41 -24.30
C GLN A 918 -9.11 12.73 -24.76
N GLY A 919 -10.12 12.77 -23.89
CA GLY A 919 -11.41 12.12 -24.04
C GLY A 919 -11.59 10.95 -23.06
N ILE A 920 -12.82 10.82 -22.56
CA ILE A 920 -13.29 9.77 -21.66
C ILE A 920 -14.44 9.02 -22.32
N HIS A 921 -14.45 7.70 -22.17
CA HIS A 921 -15.61 6.85 -22.44
C HIS A 921 -16.03 6.11 -21.19
N HIS A 922 -17.34 6.06 -20.93
CA HIS A 922 -17.94 5.22 -19.91
C HIS A 922 -18.86 4.21 -20.54
N THR A 923 -18.79 2.99 -20.03
CA THR A 923 -19.82 1.97 -20.19
C THR A 923 -20.46 1.75 -18.83
N ILE A 924 -21.73 2.11 -18.71
CA ILE A 924 -22.46 2.12 -17.44
C ILE A 924 -23.53 1.03 -17.52
N SER A 925 -23.39 -0.01 -16.69
CA SER A 925 -24.38 -1.07 -16.53
C SER A 925 -25.24 -0.79 -15.30
N ILE A 926 -26.54 -0.64 -15.50
CA ILE A 926 -27.49 -0.20 -14.48
C ILE A 926 -28.57 -1.27 -14.30
N PRO A 927 -28.64 -1.94 -13.14
CA PRO A 927 -29.78 -2.77 -12.78
C PRO A 927 -31.04 -1.91 -12.63
N LEU A 928 -32.15 -2.37 -13.20
CA LEU A 928 -33.44 -1.68 -13.16
C LEU A 928 -34.42 -2.46 -12.28
N LYS A 929 -35.17 -1.74 -11.44
CA LYS A 929 -36.22 -2.35 -10.61
C LYS A 929 -37.48 -2.69 -11.41
N ASP A 930 -37.75 -1.88 -12.44
CA ASP A 930 -38.89 -2.01 -13.35
C ASP A 930 -38.42 -2.55 -14.70
N GLU A 931 -39.29 -3.26 -15.42
CA GLU A 931 -39.02 -3.69 -16.79
C GLU A 931 -39.23 -2.52 -17.75
N MET A 932 -38.19 -2.13 -18.48
CA MET A 932 -38.22 -0.96 -19.38
C MET A 932 -37.71 -1.31 -20.76
N SER A 933 -38.20 -0.65 -21.81
CA SER A 933 -37.65 -0.78 -23.16
C SER A 933 -36.53 0.24 -23.41
N SER A 934 -35.69 -0.01 -24.41
CA SER A 934 -34.67 0.95 -24.88
C SER A 934 -35.29 2.31 -25.24
N ARG A 935 -36.51 2.31 -25.78
CA ARG A 935 -37.25 3.53 -26.12
C ARG A 935 -37.64 4.32 -24.87
N ASP A 936 -38.10 3.65 -23.82
CA ASP A 936 -38.47 4.29 -22.56
C ASP A 936 -37.25 4.96 -21.93
N ILE A 937 -36.13 4.23 -21.85
CA ILE A 937 -34.87 4.76 -21.33
C ILE A 937 -34.42 5.98 -22.14
N ARG A 938 -34.40 5.89 -23.48
CA ARG A 938 -33.99 7.03 -24.32
C ARG A 938 -34.87 8.26 -24.10
N THR A 939 -36.18 8.06 -23.95
CA THR A 939 -37.15 9.15 -23.71
C THR A 939 -36.85 9.85 -22.38
N LEU A 940 -36.55 9.09 -21.31
CA LEU A 940 -36.16 9.68 -20.02
C LEU A 940 -34.94 10.61 -20.12
N TYR A 941 -33.93 10.26 -20.92
CA TYR A 941 -32.74 11.09 -21.08
C TYR A 941 -33.03 12.34 -21.91
N GLN A 942 -33.84 12.20 -22.98
CA GLN A 942 -34.28 13.34 -23.80
C GLN A 942 -35.08 14.34 -22.96
N ASP A 943 -35.99 13.84 -22.12
CA ASP A 943 -36.81 14.67 -21.26
C ASP A 943 -35.99 15.33 -20.15
N ARG A 944 -35.08 14.58 -19.51
CA ARG A 944 -34.26 15.06 -18.39
C ARG A 944 -33.29 16.17 -18.79
N TYR A 945 -32.77 16.12 -20.01
CA TYR A 945 -31.77 17.08 -20.51
C TYR A 945 -32.32 18.01 -21.61
N ALA A 946 -33.64 18.10 -21.75
CA ALA A 946 -34.27 19.01 -22.70
C ALA A 946 -33.78 20.46 -22.49
N GLY A 947 -33.29 21.08 -23.56
CA GLY A 947 -32.79 22.45 -23.56
C GLY A 947 -31.32 22.62 -23.15
N GLU A 948 -30.64 21.59 -22.65
CA GLU A 948 -29.21 21.65 -22.33
C GLU A 948 -28.36 21.73 -23.60
N LYS A 949 -27.54 22.78 -23.74
CA LYS A 949 -26.73 22.99 -24.95
C LYS A 949 -25.44 22.15 -24.98
N LEU A 950 -24.97 21.70 -23.83
CA LEU A 950 -23.75 20.91 -23.68
C LEU A 950 -24.03 19.41 -23.47
N VAL A 951 -25.29 18.97 -23.51
CA VAL A 951 -25.68 17.57 -23.37
C VAL A 951 -26.35 17.10 -24.65
N ARG A 952 -25.81 16.08 -25.29
CA ARG A 952 -26.34 15.51 -26.53
C ARG A 952 -26.71 14.05 -26.35
N ILE A 953 -27.98 13.72 -26.62
CA ILE A 953 -28.50 12.35 -26.55
C ILE A 953 -28.50 11.74 -27.96
N ILE A 954 -27.77 10.65 -28.16
CA ILE A 954 -27.66 9.94 -29.45
C ILE A 954 -28.17 8.50 -29.33
N GLY A 955 -28.55 7.89 -30.46
CA GLY A 955 -29.01 6.49 -30.48
C GLY A 955 -27.87 5.49 -30.30
N GLU A 956 -26.81 5.64 -31.11
CA GLU A 956 -25.64 4.77 -31.13
C GLU A 956 -24.72 4.99 -29.92
N PRO A 957 -23.83 4.04 -29.57
CA PRO A 957 -22.81 4.26 -28.56
C PRO A 957 -21.83 5.37 -28.97
N PRO A 958 -21.64 6.44 -28.17
CA PRO A 958 -20.70 7.51 -28.49
C PRO A 958 -19.24 7.06 -28.47
N LEU A 959 -18.40 7.74 -29.25
CA LEU A 959 -16.99 7.41 -29.45
C LEU A 959 -16.07 8.53 -28.93
N VAL A 960 -14.97 8.16 -28.26
CA VAL A 960 -13.96 9.11 -27.75
C VAL A 960 -13.48 10.07 -28.84
N LYS A 961 -13.17 9.56 -30.03
CA LYS A 961 -12.67 10.36 -31.16
C LYS A 961 -13.64 11.47 -31.59
N ASN A 962 -14.93 11.30 -31.32
CA ASN A 962 -15.95 12.27 -31.70
C ASN A 962 -16.04 13.38 -30.66
N ILE A 963 -15.80 13.10 -29.37
CA ILE A 963 -15.94 14.09 -28.29
C ILE A 963 -14.62 14.77 -27.90
N ALA A 964 -13.48 14.17 -28.23
CA ALA A 964 -12.17 14.76 -27.93
C ALA A 964 -12.04 16.13 -28.63
N GLY A 965 -11.77 17.16 -27.84
CA GLY A 965 -11.70 18.56 -28.28
C GLY A 965 -13.03 19.30 -28.23
N ARG A 966 -14.11 18.66 -27.74
CA ARG A 966 -15.45 19.23 -27.67
C ARG A 966 -15.86 19.61 -26.25
N HIS A 967 -16.74 20.60 -26.13
CA HIS A 967 -17.15 21.20 -24.86
C HIS A 967 -18.33 20.50 -24.16
N GLY A 968 -18.93 19.49 -24.79
CA GLY A 968 -20.13 18.83 -24.28
C GLY A 968 -19.92 17.38 -23.82
N ILE A 969 -21.04 16.73 -23.54
CA ILE A 969 -21.16 15.29 -23.30
C ILE A 969 -22.07 14.67 -24.38
N GLU A 970 -21.69 13.48 -24.85
CA GLU A 970 -22.56 12.62 -25.64
C GLU A 970 -22.98 11.40 -24.80
N ILE A 971 -24.28 11.12 -24.74
CA ILE A 971 -24.84 9.94 -24.06
C ILE A 971 -25.66 9.14 -25.07
N GLY A 972 -25.43 7.83 -25.15
CA GLY A 972 -26.12 6.96 -26.11
C GLY A 972 -25.90 5.47 -25.88
N GLY A 973 -26.20 4.65 -26.88
CA GLY A 973 -26.01 3.20 -26.81
C GLY A 973 -26.96 2.53 -25.81
N PHE A 974 -28.23 2.93 -25.79
CA PHE A 974 -29.25 2.47 -24.84
C PHE A 974 -29.65 1.00 -25.07
N ALA A 975 -28.83 0.06 -24.61
CA ALA A 975 -29.07 -1.37 -24.78
C ALA A 975 -29.71 -1.96 -23.51
N VAL A 976 -30.94 -2.46 -23.63
CA VAL A 976 -31.63 -3.14 -22.53
C VAL A 976 -31.53 -4.65 -22.70
N HIS A 977 -31.20 -5.36 -21.63
CA HIS A 977 -31.23 -6.82 -21.57
C HIS A 977 -32.64 -7.36 -21.88
N SER A 978 -32.73 -8.59 -22.41
CA SER A 978 -34.01 -9.21 -22.79
C SER A 978 -35.03 -9.32 -21.65
N SER A 979 -34.58 -9.33 -20.40
CA SER A 979 -35.45 -9.31 -19.21
C SER A 979 -36.05 -7.94 -18.88
N GLY A 980 -35.64 -6.85 -19.54
CA GLY A 980 -36.04 -5.49 -19.20
C GLY A 980 -35.42 -4.91 -17.91
N LYS A 981 -34.73 -5.74 -17.10
CA LYS A 981 -34.25 -5.39 -15.75
C LYS A 981 -32.78 -4.92 -15.67
N ARG A 982 -32.15 -4.66 -16.80
CA ARG A 982 -30.79 -4.11 -16.85
C ARG A 982 -30.60 -3.33 -18.13
N VAL A 983 -30.06 -2.13 -18.03
CA VAL A 983 -29.65 -1.32 -19.17
C VAL A 983 -28.15 -1.07 -19.14
N VAL A 984 -27.54 -1.04 -20.32
CA VAL A 984 -26.18 -0.54 -20.52
C VAL A 984 -26.29 0.73 -21.36
N ILE A 985 -25.62 1.78 -20.92
CA ILE A 985 -25.48 3.04 -21.66
C ILE A 985 -24.00 3.40 -21.78
N CYS A 986 -23.70 4.25 -22.76
CA CYS A 986 -22.38 4.81 -22.96
C CYS A 986 -22.42 6.34 -22.84
N ALA A 987 -21.44 6.92 -22.16
CA ALA A 987 -21.29 8.36 -22.01
C ALA A 987 -19.85 8.77 -22.31
N THR A 988 -19.65 9.82 -23.12
CA THR A 988 -18.32 10.32 -23.45
C THR A 988 -18.21 11.81 -23.26
N ILE A 989 -17.10 12.27 -22.69
CA ILE A 989 -16.73 13.69 -22.55
C ILE A 989 -15.29 13.91 -22.94
N ASP A 990 -14.90 15.14 -23.22
CA ASP A 990 -13.50 15.54 -23.14
C ASP A 990 -13.09 15.76 -21.68
N ASN A 991 -12.03 15.10 -21.21
CA ASN A 991 -11.61 15.16 -19.80
C ASN A 991 -10.94 16.48 -19.39
N LEU A 992 -10.41 17.25 -20.34
CA LEU A 992 -9.81 18.56 -20.09
C LEU A 992 -10.83 19.69 -20.23
N LEU A 993 -11.83 19.52 -21.12
CA LEU A 993 -12.88 20.52 -21.39
C LEU A 993 -14.11 20.29 -20.49
N LYS A 994 -15.14 19.57 -20.94
CA LYS A 994 -16.36 19.34 -20.13
C LYS A 994 -16.05 18.66 -18.80
N GLY A 995 -14.99 17.86 -18.74
CA GLY A 995 -14.51 17.25 -17.50
C GLY A 995 -13.75 18.17 -16.56
N ALA A 996 -13.38 19.39 -16.97
CA ALA A 996 -12.69 20.36 -16.13
C ALA A 996 -12.86 21.83 -16.57
N ALA A 997 -12.18 22.28 -17.63
CA ALA A 997 -12.06 23.71 -17.98
C ALA A 997 -13.39 24.35 -18.44
N THR A 998 -14.17 23.66 -19.28
CA THR A 998 -15.50 24.14 -19.71
C THR A 998 -16.48 24.18 -18.56
N GLN A 999 -16.43 23.16 -17.70
CA GLN A 999 -17.25 23.12 -16.49
C GLN A 999 -16.92 24.28 -15.55
N CYS A 1000 -15.62 24.55 -15.37
CA CYS A 1000 -15.14 25.69 -14.59
C CYS A 1000 -15.70 27.00 -15.15
N LEU A 1001 -15.57 27.23 -16.47
CA LEU A 1001 -16.08 28.44 -17.11
C LEU A 1001 -17.62 28.56 -16.99
N GLN A 1002 -18.37 27.47 -17.14
CA GLN A 1002 -19.83 27.46 -16.94
C GLN A 1002 -20.20 27.87 -15.51
N ASN A 1003 -19.45 27.39 -14.51
CA ASN A 1003 -19.63 27.77 -13.11
C ASN A 1003 -19.25 29.24 -12.86
N MET A 1004 -18.15 29.72 -13.45
CA MET A 1004 -17.74 31.13 -13.39
C MET A 1004 -18.81 32.05 -13.97
N ASN A 1005 -19.34 31.71 -15.15
CA ASN A 1005 -20.40 32.47 -15.81
C ASN A 1005 -21.62 32.61 -14.92
N LEU A 1006 -22.07 31.51 -14.32
CA LEU A 1006 -23.23 31.51 -13.43
C LEU A 1006 -23.00 32.40 -12.20
N ALA A 1007 -21.88 32.20 -11.49
CA ALA A 1007 -21.58 32.90 -10.23
C ALA A 1007 -21.21 34.37 -10.41
N LEU A 1008 -20.66 34.76 -11.57
CA LEU A 1008 -20.30 36.15 -11.88
C LEU A 1008 -21.41 36.92 -12.62
N GLY A 1009 -22.53 36.27 -12.93
CA GLY A 1009 -23.70 36.91 -13.54
C GLY A 1009 -23.61 37.13 -15.05
N TYR A 1010 -22.89 36.25 -15.76
CA TYR A 1010 -22.84 36.19 -17.23
C TYR A 1010 -23.80 35.12 -17.78
N SER A 1011 -23.99 35.08 -19.10
CA SER A 1011 -24.77 33.99 -19.72
C SER A 1011 -24.03 32.66 -19.57
N GLU A 1012 -24.75 31.59 -19.19
CA GLU A 1012 -24.16 30.31 -18.80
C GLU A 1012 -23.13 29.75 -19.80
N TYR A 1013 -23.39 29.94 -21.10
CA TYR A 1013 -22.56 29.41 -22.18
C TYR A 1013 -21.65 30.46 -22.85
N GLU A 1014 -21.53 31.65 -22.26
CA GLU A 1014 -20.68 32.72 -22.79
C GLU A 1014 -19.21 32.29 -22.81
N GLY A 1015 -18.51 32.61 -23.90
CA GLY A 1015 -17.12 32.16 -24.13
C GLY A 1015 -16.92 30.65 -24.32
N ILE A 1016 -17.98 29.83 -24.28
CA ILE A 1016 -17.91 28.40 -24.56
C ILE A 1016 -18.33 28.16 -26.02
N PRO A 1017 -17.46 27.57 -26.87
CA PRO A 1017 -17.84 27.18 -28.21
C PRO A 1017 -18.97 26.15 -28.20
N LEU A 1018 -20.15 26.57 -28.63
CA LEU A 1018 -21.29 25.69 -28.87
C LEU A 1018 -21.15 25.12 -30.27
N GLU A 1019 -20.76 23.85 -30.37
CA GLU A 1019 -20.70 23.17 -31.66
C GLU A 1019 -22.09 23.06 -32.28
N ARG A 1020 -22.17 23.37 -33.58
CA ARG A 1020 -23.35 23.11 -34.42
C ARG A 1020 -23.40 21.68 -34.91
#